data_AF-A0AAD7RE34-F1
#
_entry.id   AF-A0AAD7RE34-F1
#
_cell.length_a   1.000
_cell.length_b   1.000
_cell.length_c   1.000
_cell.angle_alpha   90.00
_cell.angle_beta   90.00
_cell.angle_gamma   90.00
#
_symmetry.space_group_name_H-M   'P 1'
#
loop_
_entity.id
_entity.type
_entity.pdbx_description
1 polymer ?
#
loop_
_entity_poly.entity_id
_entity_poly.type
_entity_poly.pdbx_seq_one_letter_code
_entity_poly.pdbx_strand_id
1 'polypeptide(L)'
;MLTGAGDKMRSELCLEAYNKYRFLSNGNVTIPGQQDKDLFVETMEAMKIMSIPEDEQIGLLKVVSAVLQLGNMSFKKERHSDQASMPDDTAAQKVCHLMGMNVTDFARAILSPRIKVGRDYVQKAQTQEQAEFAIEALAKATYERMFRWLVMRINKALDKTKRQGASFIGILDIAGFEIFELNSFEQLCINYTNEKLQQLFNHTMFILEQEEYQREGIEWSFIDFGLDLQPCIELIEKPANPPGILALLDEECWFPKATDKTFVEKLAQEQGTHPKFHKAKKLKDDADFCVMHYAGKVDYKADEWLMKNMDPLNDNVTTLLNQSSDKFVSDLWRDVDRILGLDKVAGMSDSMPGAFKTRKGMFRTVGQLYKEQLSKLMTTLRNTNPNFVRCIIPNHEKKAGKLDPHLVLDQLRCNGVLEGIRICRQGFPNRIVFQEFRQRYEILTPNAIPKGFMDGKQACALMIKALELDPNLFRIGQSKVFFRAGVLAHLEEERDMKITDVIISFQAWCRGYVARKAFAKRQQQLTAMKVIQRNCAAYLKLRNWQWWRLFTKVKPLLQVTRQEEEMVAKEEELIKVKERQLQAEQQMKEYESKHQQLSTEKMALQEQLQAETELCAEAEEMRARLAARKQELEEILHDLESRVEEEEERVTQLQGERKKMQQNINDLEQQLDEEEGARQKLQLEKVTTEAKLKKIEDDVMVLDDQNNKLNKEKKLLEDRISEFTTNLAEEEEKSKSLQKLKNKHEAMITDLEDRLRREEKQRQELEKNRRKLEGDSTDLHDQIAELQSQIAELRAQLAKKEEELLAALARIEEEAAQKNLAQKKIRELEAQLSELQEDLELERAARTKAEKHRRDLGRSWRP
;
A
#
# COMPACT_ATOMS: atom_id res chain seq x y z
N MET A 1 -1.87 8.49 -38.91
CA MET A 1 -3.32 8.77 -39.01
C MET A 1 -3.62 10.04 -39.81
N LEU A 2 -3.12 11.23 -39.43
CA LEU A 2 -3.47 12.51 -40.09
C LEU A 2 -3.09 12.60 -41.59
N THR A 3 -1.99 11.96 -42.01
CA THR A 3 -1.52 11.84 -43.40
C THR A 3 -1.89 10.53 -44.09
N GLY A 4 -1.95 9.44 -43.34
CA GLY A 4 -2.15 8.09 -43.89
C GLY A 4 -3.61 7.68 -44.12
N ALA A 5 -4.57 8.31 -43.42
CA ALA A 5 -5.99 8.01 -43.61
C ALA A 5 -6.49 8.56 -44.95
N GLY A 6 -7.23 7.74 -45.72
CA GLY A 6 -7.88 8.20 -46.95
C GLY A 6 -9.04 9.16 -46.69
N ASP A 7 -9.51 9.87 -47.72
CA ASP A 7 -10.50 10.97 -47.58
C ASP A 7 -11.81 10.56 -46.89
N LYS A 8 -12.28 9.34 -47.17
CA LYS A 8 -13.46 8.77 -46.51
C LYS A 8 -13.24 8.60 -45.00
N MET A 9 -12.13 7.97 -44.62
CA MET A 9 -11.78 7.74 -43.21
C MET A 9 -11.47 9.05 -42.48
N ARG A 10 -10.87 10.04 -43.14
CA ARG A 10 -10.65 11.38 -42.57
C ARG A 10 -11.97 12.07 -42.22
N SER A 11 -12.97 11.95 -43.08
CA SER A 11 -14.30 12.52 -42.85
C SER A 11 -15.04 11.80 -41.72
N GLU A 12 -15.03 10.46 -41.70
CA GLU A 12 -15.65 9.64 -40.66
C GLU A 12 -15.02 9.84 -39.28
N LEU A 13 -13.71 10.11 -39.23
CA LEU A 13 -12.97 10.37 -37.99
C LEU A 13 -12.93 11.85 -37.60
N CYS A 14 -13.60 12.75 -38.34
CA CYS A 14 -13.55 14.20 -38.12
C CYS A 14 -12.10 14.75 -38.05
N LEU A 15 -11.20 14.28 -38.91
CA LEU A 15 -9.79 14.68 -38.89
C LEU A 15 -9.57 16.03 -39.58
N GLU A 16 -8.68 16.82 -39.00
CA GLU A 16 -8.31 18.15 -39.47
C GLU A 16 -6.81 18.25 -39.79
N ALA A 17 -6.37 19.43 -40.25
CA ALA A 17 -4.96 19.69 -40.51
C ALA A 17 -4.15 19.74 -39.19
N TYR A 18 -2.85 19.45 -39.27
CA TYR A 18 -1.93 19.39 -38.13
C TYR A 18 -2.00 20.62 -37.20
N ASN A 19 -2.09 21.81 -37.77
CA ASN A 19 -2.09 23.08 -37.04
C ASN A 19 -3.40 23.38 -36.29
N LYS A 20 -4.42 22.53 -36.45
CA LYS A 20 -5.72 22.71 -35.80
C LYS A 20 -5.86 21.89 -34.52
N TYR A 21 -4.81 21.21 -34.07
CA TYR A 21 -4.81 20.41 -32.84
C TYR A 21 -3.90 21.03 -31.77
N ARG A 22 -4.48 21.50 -30.66
CA ARG A 22 -3.70 22.12 -29.55
C ARG A 22 -2.68 21.15 -28.93
N PHE A 23 -3.02 19.87 -28.83
CA PHE A 23 -2.12 18.83 -28.30
C PHE A 23 -0.89 18.57 -29.19
N LEU A 24 -0.88 19.04 -30.44
CA LEU A 24 0.29 19.01 -31.31
C LEU A 24 1.10 20.31 -31.16
N SER A 25 1.68 20.51 -29.99
CA SER A 25 2.35 21.77 -29.57
C SER A 25 3.45 22.25 -30.51
N ASN A 26 4.20 21.33 -31.13
CA ASN A 26 5.29 21.63 -32.08
C ASN A 26 4.88 21.47 -33.55
N GLY A 27 3.58 21.36 -33.84
CA GLY A 27 3.07 21.14 -35.19
C GLY A 27 3.52 19.82 -35.81
N ASN A 28 3.79 19.83 -37.12
CA ASN A 28 4.22 18.64 -37.87
C ASN A 28 5.75 18.52 -37.88
N VAL A 29 6.30 17.72 -36.97
CA VAL A 29 7.73 17.38 -36.94
C VAL A 29 7.95 16.10 -37.74
N THR A 30 8.78 16.16 -38.78
CA THR A 30 9.09 15.00 -39.63
C THR A 30 10.24 14.17 -39.07
N ILE A 31 10.09 12.85 -39.05
CA ILE A 31 11.16 11.92 -38.66
C ILE A 31 12.10 11.69 -39.85
N PRO A 32 13.42 11.93 -39.71
CA PRO A 32 14.37 11.71 -40.80
C PRO A 32 14.35 10.26 -41.29
N GLY A 33 14.16 10.07 -42.61
CA GLY A 33 14.19 8.75 -43.24
C GLY A 33 12.91 7.92 -43.11
N GLN A 34 11.84 8.46 -42.52
CA GLN A 34 10.54 7.79 -42.40
C GLN A 34 9.40 8.67 -42.92
N GLN A 35 8.41 8.05 -43.56
CA GLN A 35 7.18 8.73 -43.98
C GLN A 35 5.99 8.22 -43.17
N ASP A 36 5.28 9.13 -42.48
CA ASP A 36 4.10 8.80 -41.65
C ASP A 36 3.00 8.07 -42.42
N LYS A 37 2.88 8.33 -43.73
CA LYS A 37 1.90 7.68 -44.60
C LYS A 37 2.19 6.19 -44.73
N ASP A 38 3.46 5.84 -44.97
CA ASP A 38 3.88 4.46 -45.16
C ASP A 38 3.80 3.70 -43.82
N LEU A 39 4.27 4.32 -42.74
CA LEU A 39 4.15 3.77 -41.37
C LEU A 39 2.70 3.49 -40.97
N PHE A 40 1.76 4.35 -41.37
CA PHE A 40 0.34 4.11 -41.12
C PHE A 40 -0.16 2.87 -41.88
N VAL A 41 0.20 2.71 -43.15
CA VAL A 41 -0.20 1.54 -43.94
C VAL A 41 0.42 0.26 -43.35
N GLU A 42 1.70 0.29 -42.98
CA GLU A 42 2.38 -0.82 -42.33
C GLU A 42 1.72 -1.20 -41.00
N THR A 43 1.36 -0.21 -40.17
CA THR A 43 0.70 -0.45 -38.89
C THR A 43 -0.70 -1.06 -39.07
N MET A 44 -1.48 -0.55 -40.03
CA MET A 44 -2.80 -1.11 -40.34
C MET A 44 -2.71 -2.54 -40.87
N GLU A 45 -1.70 -2.85 -41.69
CA GLU A 45 -1.46 -4.22 -42.16
C GLU A 45 -1.01 -5.13 -41.02
N ALA A 46 -0.16 -4.65 -40.11
CA ALA A 46 0.23 -5.38 -38.92
C ALA A 46 -0.98 -5.73 -38.02
N MET A 47 -1.93 -4.80 -37.85
CA MET A 47 -3.17 -5.07 -37.11
C MET A 47 -4.02 -6.17 -37.77
N LYS A 48 -4.08 -6.20 -39.11
CA LYS A 48 -4.74 -7.28 -39.86
C LYS A 48 -4.04 -8.63 -39.70
N ILE A 49 -2.71 -8.66 -39.76
CA ILE A 49 -1.91 -9.87 -39.52
C ILE A 49 -2.17 -10.42 -38.11
N MET A 50 -2.26 -9.53 -37.12
CA MET A 50 -2.61 -9.88 -35.73
C MET A 50 -4.08 -10.30 -35.54
N SER A 51 -4.86 -10.37 -36.63
CA SER A 51 -6.27 -10.76 -36.64
C SER A 51 -7.17 -9.83 -35.80
N ILE A 52 -6.84 -8.54 -35.73
CA ILE A 52 -7.73 -7.53 -35.14
C ILE A 52 -8.84 -7.21 -36.16
N PRO A 53 -10.13 -7.39 -35.82
CA PRO A 53 -11.25 -7.08 -36.70
C PRO A 53 -11.27 -5.62 -37.20
N GLU A 54 -11.78 -5.37 -38.41
CA GLU A 54 -11.81 -4.02 -38.99
C GLU A 54 -12.68 -3.03 -38.19
N ASP A 55 -13.76 -3.50 -37.57
CA ASP A 55 -14.61 -2.71 -36.67
C ASP A 55 -13.86 -2.26 -35.41
N GLU A 56 -13.07 -3.14 -34.80
CA GLU A 56 -12.20 -2.80 -33.66
C GLU A 56 -11.07 -1.83 -34.08
N GLN A 57 -10.50 -1.99 -35.28
CA GLN A 57 -9.49 -1.06 -35.82
C GLN A 57 -10.07 0.35 -35.98
N ILE A 58 -11.29 0.47 -36.54
CA ILE A 58 -11.98 1.76 -36.68
C ILE A 58 -12.32 2.33 -35.31
N GLY A 59 -12.79 1.51 -34.36
CA GLY A 59 -13.03 1.91 -32.97
C GLY A 59 -11.78 2.52 -32.33
N LEU A 60 -10.63 1.88 -32.49
CA LEU A 60 -9.34 2.39 -32.00
C LEU A 60 -8.98 3.74 -32.63
N LEU A 61 -9.13 3.88 -33.94
CA LEU A 61 -8.87 5.15 -34.64
C LEU A 61 -9.84 6.27 -34.23
N LYS A 62 -11.12 5.95 -33.98
CA LYS A 62 -12.09 6.91 -33.43
C LYS A 62 -11.66 7.44 -32.07
N VAL A 63 -11.21 6.55 -31.18
CA VAL A 63 -10.70 6.95 -29.86
C VAL A 63 -9.47 7.83 -29.98
N VAL A 64 -8.50 7.49 -30.84
CA VAL A 64 -7.31 8.34 -31.09
C VAL A 64 -7.71 9.71 -31.65
N SER A 65 -8.68 9.77 -32.57
CA SER A 65 -9.19 11.03 -33.09
C SER A 65 -9.90 11.85 -32.00
N ALA A 66 -10.71 11.20 -31.15
CA ALA A 66 -11.39 11.85 -30.04
C ALA A 66 -10.37 12.46 -29.05
N VAL A 67 -9.27 11.77 -28.74
CA VAL A 67 -8.18 12.29 -27.90
C VAL A 67 -7.58 13.57 -28.50
N LEU A 68 -7.36 13.62 -29.82
CA LEU A 68 -6.88 14.84 -30.47
C LEU A 68 -7.91 15.99 -30.42
N GLN A 69 -9.20 15.68 -30.61
CA GLN A 69 -10.28 16.66 -30.58
C GLN A 69 -10.57 17.20 -29.17
N LEU A 70 -10.34 16.40 -28.12
CA LEU A 70 -10.44 16.86 -26.71
C LEU A 70 -9.53 18.07 -26.46
N GLY A 71 -8.32 18.08 -27.02
CA GLY A 71 -7.40 19.21 -26.88
C GLY A 71 -7.89 20.52 -27.53
N ASN A 72 -8.84 20.45 -28.46
CA ASN A 72 -9.40 21.62 -29.13
C ASN A 72 -10.55 22.27 -28.35
N MET A 73 -10.98 21.66 -27.24
CA MET A 73 -11.99 22.26 -26.37
C MET A 73 -11.41 23.51 -25.70
N SER A 74 -12.16 24.61 -25.76
CA SER A 74 -11.75 25.87 -25.15
C SER A 74 -12.79 26.32 -24.13
N PHE A 75 -12.31 26.72 -22.96
CA PHE A 75 -13.12 27.21 -21.88
C PHE A 75 -12.82 28.69 -21.67
N LYS A 76 -13.87 29.47 -21.37
CA LYS A 76 -13.72 30.89 -21.00
C LYS A 76 -14.34 31.12 -19.65
N LYS A 77 -13.63 31.89 -18.83
CA LYS A 77 -14.17 32.46 -17.59
C LYS A 77 -15.36 33.38 -17.90
N GLU A 78 -16.48 33.18 -17.23
CA GLU A 78 -17.63 34.08 -17.33
C GLU A 78 -17.32 35.46 -16.72
N ARG A 79 -18.03 36.51 -17.17
CA ARG A 79 -17.78 37.89 -16.69
C ARG A 79 -18.34 38.17 -15.29
N HIS A 80 -19.38 37.43 -14.88
CA HIS A 80 -20.12 37.67 -13.64
C HIS A 80 -19.94 36.57 -12.58
N SER A 81 -19.24 35.48 -12.94
CA SER A 81 -18.97 34.34 -12.08
C SER A 81 -17.58 33.79 -12.43
N ASP A 82 -16.87 33.17 -11.48
CA ASP A 82 -15.59 32.50 -11.76
C ASP A 82 -15.76 31.13 -12.45
N GLN A 83 -16.95 30.87 -13.02
CA GLN A 83 -17.30 29.59 -13.62
C GLN A 83 -16.77 29.49 -15.05
N ALA A 84 -16.45 28.26 -15.46
CA ALA A 84 -16.12 27.92 -16.82
C ALA A 84 -17.39 27.92 -17.70
N SER A 85 -17.29 28.54 -18.87
CA SER A 85 -18.25 28.43 -19.95
C SER A 85 -17.57 27.84 -21.19
N MET A 86 -18.32 27.09 -21.99
CA MET A 86 -17.88 26.54 -23.28
C MET A 86 -18.56 27.31 -24.41
N PRO A 87 -17.94 28.38 -24.95
CA PRO A 87 -18.58 29.25 -25.95
C PRO A 87 -18.67 28.63 -27.35
N ASP A 88 -17.76 27.71 -27.68
CA ASP A 88 -17.79 26.92 -28.90
C ASP A 88 -17.82 25.43 -28.53
N ASP A 89 -18.95 24.78 -28.79
CA ASP A 89 -19.17 23.37 -28.50
C ASP A 89 -18.83 22.48 -29.69
N THR A 90 -18.34 23.02 -30.82
CA THR A 90 -18.02 22.25 -32.03
C THR A 90 -17.03 21.11 -31.75
N ALA A 91 -16.01 21.37 -30.94
CA ALA A 91 -15.04 20.34 -30.54
C ALA A 91 -15.69 19.25 -29.67
N ALA A 92 -16.54 19.64 -28.72
CA ALA A 92 -17.28 18.71 -27.87
C ALA A 92 -18.27 17.86 -28.69
N GLN A 93 -18.96 18.45 -29.65
CA GLN A 93 -19.87 17.75 -30.57
C GLN A 93 -19.12 16.67 -31.37
N LYS A 94 -17.94 16.98 -31.89
CA LYS A 94 -17.09 15.99 -32.60
C LYS A 94 -16.66 14.85 -31.67
N VAL A 95 -16.19 15.17 -30.46
CA VAL A 95 -15.78 14.16 -29.47
C VAL A 95 -16.97 13.26 -29.12
N CYS A 96 -18.12 13.83 -28.77
CA CYS A 96 -19.32 13.07 -28.41
C CYS A 96 -19.85 12.23 -29.58
N HIS A 97 -19.75 12.71 -30.82
CA HIS A 97 -20.11 11.93 -32.00
C HIS A 97 -19.18 10.71 -32.17
N LEU A 98 -17.87 10.90 -32.05
CA LEU A 98 -16.89 9.82 -32.18
C LEU A 98 -16.98 8.79 -31.04
N MET A 99 -17.29 9.26 -29.83
CA MET A 99 -17.34 8.45 -28.61
C MET A 99 -18.74 7.91 -28.29
N GLY A 100 -19.77 8.24 -29.09
CA GLY A 100 -21.13 7.72 -28.92
C GLY A 100 -21.89 8.25 -27.69
N MET A 101 -21.66 9.52 -27.31
CA MET A 101 -22.19 10.16 -26.10
C MET A 101 -23.11 11.35 -26.41
N ASN A 102 -23.93 11.76 -25.43
CA ASN A 102 -24.73 12.98 -25.52
C ASN A 102 -23.89 14.23 -25.18
N VAL A 103 -23.91 15.23 -26.06
CA VAL A 103 -23.15 16.49 -25.92
C VAL A 103 -23.57 17.28 -24.68
N THR A 104 -24.87 17.36 -24.40
CA THR A 104 -25.39 18.15 -23.28
C THR A 104 -25.02 17.53 -21.93
N ASP A 105 -25.06 16.20 -21.83
CA ASP A 105 -24.67 15.49 -20.60
C ASP A 105 -23.16 15.53 -20.40
N PHE A 106 -22.38 15.42 -21.49
CA PHE A 106 -20.92 15.58 -21.44
C PHE A 106 -20.51 16.98 -21.02
N ALA A 107 -21.09 18.03 -21.63
CA ALA A 107 -20.81 19.42 -21.26
C ALA A 107 -21.21 19.69 -19.81
N ARG A 108 -22.37 19.19 -19.35
CA ARG A 108 -22.80 19.31 -17.96
C ARG A 108 -21.84 18.59 -17.02
N ALA A 109 -21.36 17.39 -17.38
CA ALA A 109 -20.43 16.62 -16.58
C ALA A 109 -19.08 17.34 -16.43
N ILE A 110 -18.58 18.00 -17.48
CA ILE A 110 -17.31 18.74 -17.44
C ILE A 110 -17.43 20.08 -16.70
N LEU A 111 -18.45 20.88 -17.01
CA LEU A 111 -18.60 22.24 -16.46
C LEU A 111 -19.22 22.24 -15.06
N SER A 112 -20.13 21.31 -14.78
CA SER A 112 -20.93 21.26 -13.56
C SER A 112 -21.13 19.82 -13.07
N PRO A 113 -20.05 19.08 -12.74
CA PRO A 113 -20.16 17.72 -12.26
C PRO A 113 -21.06 17.61 -11.04
N ARG A 114 -21.81 16.53 -11.00
CA ARG A 114 -22.58 16.09 -9.85
C ARG A 114 -21.66 15.27 -8.94
N ILE A 115 -21.27 15.84 -7.80
CA ILE A 115 -20.29 15.29 -6.87
C ILE A 115 -21.05 14.70 -5.68
N LYS A 116 -20.69 13.49 -5.25
CA LYS A 116 -21.29 12.87 -4.07
C LYS A 116 -20.53 13.27 -2.80
N VAL A 117 -21.12 14.15 -1.99
CA VAL A 117 -20.53 14.55 -0.70
C VAL A 117 -21.26 13.79 0.40
N GLY A 118 -20.59 12.77 0.95
CA GLY A 118 -21.20 11.84 1.89
C GLY A 118 -22.31 11.01 1.25
N ARG A 119 -23.57 11.28 1.59
CA ARG A 119 -24.76 10.61 1.02
C ARG A 119 -25.48 11.43 -0.04
N ASP A 120 -25.28 12.75 -0.08
CA ASP A 120 -26.00 13.65 -0.96
C ASP A 120 -25.20 13.99 -2.22
N TYR A 121 -25.92 14.36 -3.27
CA TYR A 121 -25.32 14.79 -4.53
C TYR A 121 -25.40 16.31 -4.66
N VAL A 122 -24.25 16.96 -4.75
CA VAL A 122 -24.11 18.41 -4.93
C VAL A 122 -23.58 18.69 -6.33
N GLN A 123 -24.19 19.65 -7.02
CA GLN A 123 -23.68 20.10 -8.31
C GLN A 123 -22.72 21.26 -8.09
N LYS A 124 -21.45 21.10 -8.53
CA LYS A 124 -20.41 22.11 -8.36
C LYS A 124 -19.96 22.63 -9.71
N ALA A 125 -20.11 23.94 -9.94
CA ALA A 125 -19.54 24.60 -11.12
C ALA A 125 -18.00 24.60 -11.05
N GLN A 126 -17.34 24.26 -12.14
CA GLN A 126 -15.88 24.25 -12.25
C GLN A 126 -15.36 25.62 -12.71
N THR A 127 -14.14 25.96 -12.31
CA THR A 127 -13.40 27.10 -12.87
C THR A 127 -12.81 26.72 -14.25
N GLN A 128 -12.36 27.72 -15.01
CA GLN A 128 -11.71 27.48 -16.31
C GLN A 128 -10.55 26.48 -16.21
N GLU A 129 -9.66 26.68 -15.22
CA GLU A 129 -8.49 25.83 -14.99
C GLU A 129 -8.89 24.40 -14.66
N GLN A 130 -9.91 24.21 -13.81
CA GLN A 130 -10.43 22.89 -13.45
C GLN A 130 -11.05 22.16 -14.65
N ALA A 131 -11.76 22.88 -15.52
CA ALA A 131 -12.36 22.30 -16.72
C ALA A 131 -11.30 21.93 -17.78
N GLU A 132 -10.30 22.78 -18.01
CA GLU A 132 -9.16 22.48 -18.88
C GLU A 132 -8.41 21.23 -18.38
N PHE A 133 -8.09 21.21 -17.09
CA PHE A 133 -7.45 20.07 -16.45
C PHE A 133 -8.26 18.77 -16.59
N ALA A 134 -9.58 18.82 -16.33
CA ALA A 134 -10.44 17.64 -16.43
C ALA A 134 -10.45 17.05 -17.85
N ILE A 135 -10.39 17.89 -18.88
CA ILE A 135 -10.29 17.43 -20.28
C ILE A 135 -8.92 16.82 -20.59
N GLU A 136 -7.84 17.42 -20.09
CA GLU A 136 -6.49 16.86 -20.27
C GLU A 136 -6.32 15.51 -19.56
N ALA A 137 -6.80 15.40 -18.32
CA ALA A 137 -6.83 14.16 -17.56
C ALA A 137 -7.68 13.10 -18.28
N LEU A 138 -8.85 13.49 -18.79
CA LEU A 138 -9.71 12.60 -19.58
C LEU A 138 -8.97 12.09 -20.83
N ALA A 139 -8.32 12.97 -21.58
CA ALA A 139 -7.58 12.60 -22.78
C ALA A 139 -6.45 11.60 -22.48
N LYS A 140 -5.67 11.84 -21.41
CA LYS A 140 -4.62 10.93 -20.92
C LYS A 140 -5.20 9.56 -20.57
N ALA A 141 -6.26 9.53 -19.75
CA ALA A 141 -6.90 8.30 -19.32
C ALA A 141 -7.54 7.51 -20.48
N THR A 142 -8.18 8.19 -21.44
CA THR A 142 -8.72 7.58 -22.65
C THR A 142 -7.62 6.90 -23.47
N TYR A 143 -6.49 7.59 -23.68
CA TYR A 143 -5.36 7.05 -24.44
C TYR A 143 -4.71 5.86 -23.71
N GLU A 144 -4.48 5.98 -22.40
CA GLU A 144 -3.90 4.92 -21.59
C GLU A 144 -4.76 3.66 -21.60
N ARG A 145 -6.08 3.79 -21.38
CA ARG A 145 -7.02 2.67 -21.44
C ARG A 145 -7.00 2.00 -22.81
N MET A 146 -6.96 2.80 -23.88
CA MET A 146 -6.90 2.29 -25.26
C MET A 146 -5.62 1.49 -25.49
N PHE A 147 -4.49 2.00 -25.02
CA PHE A 147 -3.21 1.31 -25.11
C PHE A 147 -3.20 0.00 -24.30
N ARG A 148 -3.72 0.01 -23.07
CA ARG A 148 -3.87 -1.21 -22.25
C ARG A 148 -4.76 -2.25 -22.95
N TRP A 149 -5.88 -1.81 -23.54
CA TRP A 149 -6.76 -2.69 -24.32
C TRP A 149 -6.02 -3.30 -25.52
N LEU A 150 -5.25 -2.50 -26.26
CA LEU A 150 -4.47 -2.96 -27.41
C LEU A 150 -3.44 -4.02 -26.99
N VAL A 151 -2.71 -3.80 -25.90
CA VAL A 151 -1.75 -4.77 -25.35
C VAL A 151 -2.46 -6.08 -24.96
N MET A 152 -3.60 -6.00 -24.27
CA MET A 152 -4.40 -7.19 -23.93
C MET A 152 -4.90 -7.94 -25.17
N ARG A 153 -5.31 -7.22 -26.22
CA ARG A 153 -5.77 -7.79 -27.48
C ARG A 153 -4.66 -8.51 -28.23
N ILE A 154 -3.47 -7.90 -28.30
CA ILE A 154 -2.26 -8.49 -28.87
C ILE A 154 -1.87 -9.75 -28.09
N ASN A 155 -1.84 -9.70 -26.75
CA ASN A 155 -1.53 -10.85 -25.92
C ASN A 155 -2.50 -12.01 -26.16
N LYS A 156 -3.81 -11.74 -26.25
CA LYS A 156 -4.82 -12.75 -26.58
C LYS A 156 -4.65 -13.35 -27.98
N ALA A 157 -4.17 -12.56 -28.95
CA ALA A 157 -3.89 -13.06 -30.29
C ALA A 157 -2.64 -13.96 -30.34
N LEU A 158 -1.63 -13.67 -29.51
CA LEU A 158 -0.40 -14.45 -29.39
C LEU A 158 -0.57 -15.72 -28.52
N ASP A 159 -1.47 -15.72 -27.54
CA ASP A 159 -1.73 -16.84 -26.61
C ASP A 159 -2.58 -17.99 -27.20
N LYS A 160 -2.60 -18.16 -28.54
CA LYS A 160 -3.43 -19.19 -29.20
C LYS A 160 -2.98 -20.63 -28.90
N THR A 161 -1.74 -20.84 -28.47
CA THR A 161 -1.22 -22.17 -28.11
C THR A 161 -1.53 -22.52 -26.66
N LYS A 162 -2.59 -23.30 -26.42
CA LYS A 162 -2.99 -23.84 -25.09
C LYS A 162 -1.95 -24.75 -24.40
N ARG A 163 -0.77 -24.97 -24.99
CA ARG A 163 0.31 -25.72 -24.36
C ARG A 163 1.17 -24.74 -23.59
N GLN A 164 1.05 -24.76 -22.26
CA GLN A 164 2.02 -24.09 -21.39
C GLN A 164 3.41 -24.65 -21.73
N GLY A 165 4.26 -23.84 -22.35
CA GLY A 165 5.65 -24.22 -22.58
C GLY A 165 6.35 -24.42 -21.24
N ALA A 166 7.11 -25.50 -21.09
CA ALA A 166 7.91 -25.75 -19.89
C ALA A 166 9.05 -24.73 -19.69
N SER A 167 9.34 -23.92 -20.71
CA SER A 167 10.38 -22.88 -20.73
C SER A 167 9.88 -21.65 -21.48
N PHE A 168 10.33 -20.48 -21.06
CA PHE A 168 10.08 -19.21 -21.74
C PHE A 168 11.36 -18.36 -21.74
N ILE A 169 11.45 -17.43 -22.68
CA ILE A 169 12.50 -16.40 -22.72
C ILE A 169 11.80 -15.06 -22.46
N GLY A 170 12.13 -14.42 -21.35
CA GLY A 170 11.68 -13.05 -21.06
C GLY A 170 12.63 -12.04 -21.69
N ILE A 171 12.11 -11.20 -22.59
CA ILE A 171 12.84 -10.06 -23.15
C ILE A 171 12.34 -8.81 -22.43
N LEU A 172 13.24 -8.12 -21.72
CA LEU A 172 12.94 -6.88 -21.04
C LEU A 172 13.47 -5.71 -21.87
N ASP A 173 12.55 -4.97 -22.47
CA ASP A 173 12.82 -3.73 -23.18
C ASP A 173 12.14 -2.58 -22.43
N ILE A 174 12.96 -1.73 -21.82
CA ILE A 174 12.50 -0.58 -21.04
C ILE A 174 13.21 0.68 -21.55
N ALA A 175 12.60 1.83 -21.30
CA ALA A 175 13.26 3.11 -21.54
C ALA A 175 14.60 3.17 -20.79
N GLY A 176 15.65 3.65 -21.48
CA GLY A 176 16.96 3.85 -20.89
C GLY A 176 16.95 4.94 -19.83
N PHE A 177 18.11 5.17 -19.20
CA PHE A 177 18.26 6.27 -18.25
C PHE A 177 18.13 7.63 -18.97
N GLU A 178 17.20 8.48 -18.53
CA GLU A 178 16.88 9.75 -19.17
C GLU A 178 17.35 10.93 -18.30
N ILE A 179 18.11 11.84 -18.90
CA ILE A 179 18.51 13.12 -18.30
C ILE A 179 18.16 14.22 -19.30
N PHE A 180 17.04 14.90 -19.05
CA PHE A 180 16.60 16.05 -19.83
C PHE A 180 16.85 17.36 -19.06
N GLU A 181 16.64 18.49 -19.74
CA GLU A 181 16.66 19.82 -19.10
C GLU A 181 15.54 19.97 -18.06
N LEU A 182 14.40 19.31 -18.28
CA LEU A 182 13.25 19.27 -17.37
C LEU A 182 12.86 17.81 -17.12
N ASN A 183 13.15 17.30 -15.92
CA ASN A 183 12.79 15.94 -15.51
C ASN A 183 11.57 15.98 -14.58
N SER A 184 10.51 15.29 -14.96
CA SER A 184 9.25 15.20 -14.24
C SER A 184 9.13 13.87 -13.46
N PHE A 185 7.99 13.63 -12.82
CA PHE A 185 7.66 12.40 -12.11
C PHE A 185 7.84 11.13 -12.97
N GLU A 186 7.48 11.19 -14.25
CA GLU A 186 7.60 10.07 -15.19
C GLU A 186 9.08 9.68 -15.39
N GLN A 187 9.97 10.66 -15.54
CA GLN A 187 11.42 10.43 -15.61
C GLN A 187 11.96 9.83 -14.30
N LEU A 188 11.46 10.27 -13.14
CA LEU A 188 11.85 9.67 -11.87
C LEU A 188 11.49 8.17 -11.84
N CYS A 189 10.28 7.79 -12.26
CA CYS A 189 9.86 6.39 -12.33
C CYS A 189 10.73 5.57 -13.31
N ILE A 190 11.07 6.11 -14.48
CA ILE A 190 11.95 5.46 -15.46
C ILE A 190 13.36 5.27 -14.88
N ASN A 191 13.94 6.32 -14.31
CA ASN A 191 15.29 6.28 -13.74
C ASN A 191 15.36 5.36 -12.51
N TYR A 192 14.31 5.34 -11.68
CA TYR A 192 14.16 4.39 -10.57
C TYR A 192 14.17 2.93 -11.04
N THR A 193 13.45 2.62 -12.12
CA THR A 193 13.47 1.27 -12.71
C THR A 193 14.85 0.90 -13.21
N ASN A 194 15.54 1.83 -13.89
CA ASN A 194 16.92 1.62 -14.32
C ASN A 194 17.88 1.39 -13.15
N GLU A 195 17.74 2.13 -12.04
CA GLU A 195 18.52 1.93 -10.82
C GLU A 195 18.32 0.50 -10.27
N LYS A 196 17.07 0.02 -10.22
CA LYS A 196 16.75 -1.35 -9.77
C LYS A 196 17.31 -2.44 -10.68
N LEU A 197 17.25 -2.27 -12.00
CA LEU A 197 17.81 -3.23 -12.94
C LEU A 197 19.34 -3.25 -12.89
N GLN A 198 19.96 -2.08 -12.71
CA GLN A 198 21.40 -2.01 -12.51
C GLN A 198 21.82 -2.66 -11.19
N GLN A 199 21.06 -2.50 -10.11
CA GLN A 199 21.30 -3.22 -8.85
C GLN A 199 21.12 -4.73 -9.01
N LEU A 200 20.12 -5.18 -9.79
CA LEU A 200 19.98 -6.61 -10.12
C LEU A 200 21.20 -7.13 -10.88
N PHE A 201 21.71 -6.38 -11.85
CA PHE A 201 22.97 -6.72 -12.53
C PHE A 201 24.12 -6.83 -11.52
N ASN A 202 24.32 -5.83 -10.67
CA ASN A 202 25.40 -5.83 -9.68
C ASN A 202 25.28 -7.04 -8.73
N HIS A 203 24.07 -7.32 -8.24
CA HIS A 203 23.80 -8.45 -7.36
C HIS A 203 24.04 -9.80 -8.07
N THR A 204 23.56 -9.98 -9.30
CA THR A 204 23.73 -11.25 -10.01
C THR A 204 25.16 -11.48 -10.48
N MET A 205 25.83 -10.47 -11.03
CA MET A 205 27.18 -10.62 -11.58
C MET A 205 28.26 -10.67 -10.49
N PHE A 206 28.05 -10.02 -9.35
CA PHE A 206 29.10 -9.84 -8.34
C PHE A 206 28.81 -10.60 -7.04
N ILE A 207 27.60 -10.46 -6.49
CA ILE A 207 27.28 -11.01 -5.17
C ILE A 207 26.96 -12.51 -5.29
N LEU A 208 25.98 -12.87 -6.13
CA LEU A 208 25.57 -14.27 -6.29
C LEU A 208 26.70 -15.17 -6.81
N GLU A 209 27.58 -14.65 -7.66
CA GLU A 209 28.71 -15.41 -8.20
C GLU A 209 29.72 -15.74 -7.08
N GLN A 210 30.06 -14.77 -6.22
CA GLN A 210 30.98 -14.97 -5.10
C GLN A 210 30.35 -15.82 -3.98
N GLU A 211 29.05 -15.64 -3.71
CA GLU A 211 28.32 -16.48 -2.77
C GLU A 211 28.28 -17.94 -3.23
N GLU A 212 28.14 -18.19 -4.53
CA GLU A 212 28.22 -19.55 -5.07
C GLU A 212 29.62 -20.15 -4.89
N TYR A 213 30.69 -19.37 -5.11
CA TYR A 213 32.06 -19.82 -4.87
C TYR A 213 32.28 -20.20 -3.40
N GLN A 214 31.78 -19.39 -2.48
CA GLN A 214 31.85 -19.67 -1.06
C GLN A 214 31.03 -20.92 -0.68
N ARG A 215 29.82 -21.06 -1.22
CA ARG A 215 28.94 -22.22 -1.01
C ARG A 215 29.56 -23.52 -1.51
N GLU A 216 30.27 -23.46 -2.64
CA GLU A 216 30.97 -24.59 -3.24
C GLU A 216 32.36 -24.82 -2.62
N GLY A 217 32.78 -23.98 -1.66
CA GLY A 217 34.03 -24.11 -0.93
C GLY A 217 35.27 -24.03 -1.81
N ILE A 218 35.21 -23.30 -2.93
CA ILE A 218 36.38 -23.10 -3.77
C ILE A 218 37.30 -22.04 -3.16
N GLU A 219 38.60 -22.14 -3.44
CA GLU A 219 39.59 -21.15 -3.00
C GLU A 219 39.33 -19.81 -3.70
N TRP A 220 38.67 -18.88 -3.00
CA TRP A 220 38.32 -17.56 -3.48
C TRP A 220 38.40 -16.51 -2.35
N SER A 221 39.07 -15.40 -2.63
CA SER A 221 39.07 -14.23 -1.74
C SER A 221 37.90 -13.32 -2.11
N PHE A 222 37.02 -13.01 -1.16
CA PHE A 222 35.93 -12.07 -1.39
C PHE A 222 36.49 -10.71 -1.80
N ILE A 223 36.04 -10.18 -2.93
CA ILE A 223 36.41 -8.86 -3.43
C ILE A 223 35.16 -7.98 -3.37
N ASP A 224 35.20 -6.95 -2.52
CA ASP A 224 34.17 -5.91 -2.50
C ASP A 224 34.48 -4.85 -3.57
N PHE A 225 33.51 -4.58 -4.44
CA PHE A 225 33.62 -3.61 -5.52
C PHE A 225 32.96 -2.26 -5.17
N GLY A 226 32.27 -2.15 -4.03
CA GLY A 226 31.67 -0.89 -3.57
C GLY A 226 30.57 -0.32 -4.49
N LEU A 227 30.03 -1.12 -5.41
CA LEU A 227 29.00 -0.74 -6.38
C LEU A 227 27.58 -1.02 -5.87
N ASP A 228 27.27 -0.58 -4.65
CA ASP A 228 25.94 -0.77 -4.08
C ASP A 228 25.02 0.43 -4.35
N LEU A 229 23.95 0.19 -5.10
CA LEU A 229 22.91 1.18 -5.42
C LEU A 229 21.72 1.12 -4.47
N GLN A 230 21.72 0.17 -3.52
CA GLN A 230 20.67 -0.01 -2.54
C GLN A 230 20.31 1.29 -1.77
N PRO A 231 21.27 2.15 -1.35
CA PRO A 231 20.92 3.42 -0.72
C PRO A 231 20.11 4.37 -1.61
N CYS A 232 20.37 4.40 -2.92
CA CYS A 232 19.61 5.23 -3.87
C CYS A 232 18.20 4.68 -4.09
N ILE A 233 18.06 3.35 -4.14
CA ILE A 233 16.77 2.68 -4.28
C ILE A 233 15.91 2.92 -3.03
N GLU A 234 16.50 2.78 -1.84
CA GLU A 234 15.80 3.02 -0.56
C GLU A 234 15.34 4.47 -0.41
N LEU A 235 16.14 5.45 -0.83
CA LEU A 235 15.72 6.86 -0.87
C LEU A 235 14.41 7.05 -1.66
N ILE A 236 14.17 6.26 -2.71
CA ILE A 236 12.98 6.40 -3.55
C ILE A 236 11.82 5.57 -3.00
N GLU A 237 12.06 4.30 -2.63
CA GLU A 237 10.98 3.35 -2.40
C GLU A 237 10.67 3.01 -0.93
N LYS A 238 11.55 3.35 0.02
CA LYS A 238 11.41 2.88 1.40
C LYS A 238 10.08 3.38 2.01
N PRO A 239 9.22 2.49 2.52
CA PRO A 239 7.89 2.89 3.00
C PRO A 239 7.91 3.56 4.38
N ALA A 240 8.91 3.30 5.23
CA ALA A 240 9.01 3.88 6.56
C ALA A 240 10.46 3.99 7.05
N ASN A 241 10.74 4.99 7.90
CA ASN A 241 11.95 5.18 8.70
C ASN A 241 13.29 5.31 7.94
N PRO A 242 13.63 6.51 7.43
CA PRO A 242 12.74 7.60 7.02
C PRO A 242 12.02 7.25 5.71
N PRO A 243 10.79 7.77 5.46
CA PRO A 243 10.01 7.48 4.27
C PRO A 243 10.69 8.02 3.00
N GLY A 244 10.76 7.20 1.96
CA GLY A 244 11.34 7.56 0.67
C GLY A 244 10.45 8.49 -0.16
N ILE A 245 10.96 8.96 -1.29
CA ILE A 245 10.32 9.95 -2.17
C ILE A 245 8.89 9.53 -2.55
N LEU A 246 8.67 8.27 -2.96
CA LEU A 246 7.34 7.81 -3.36
C LEU A 246 6.36 7.74 -2.18
N ALA A 247 6.84 7.34 -0.99
CA ALA A 247 6.00 7.26 0.20
C ALA A 247 5.58 8.65 0.67
N LEU A 248 6.51 9.61 0.69
CA LEU A 248 6.21 11.01 1.00
C LEU A 248 5.26 11.64 -0.01
N LEU A 249 5.43 11.34 -1.31
CA LEU A 249 4.54 11.83 -2.34
C LEU A 249 3.11 11.27 -2.15
N ASP A 250 2.99 9.98 -1.85
CA ASP A 250 1.70 9.35 -1.57
C ASP A 250 1.00 9.95 -0.34
N GLU A 251 1.75 10.22 0.73
CA GLU A 251 1.20 10.87 1.92
C GLU A 251 0.71 12.29 1.62
N GLU A 252 1.52 13.11 0.94
CA GLU A 252 1.14 14.49 0.58
C GLU A 252 -0.06 14.52 -0.38
N CYS A 253 -0.21 13.52 -1.24
CA CYS A 253 -1.40 13.38 -2.09
C CYS A 253 -2.70 13.18 -1.29
N TRP A 254 -2.61 12.75 -0.03
CA TRP A 254 -3.76 12.57 0.87
C TRP A 254 -4.14 13.82 1.64
N PHE A 255 -3.27 14.85 1.68
CA PHE A 255 -3.53 16.08 2.43
C PHE A 255 -4.21 17.13 1.54
N PRO A 256 -5.44 17.57 1.87
CA PRO A 256 -6.25 18.43 0.98
C PRO A 256 -5.70 19.85 0.77
N LYS A 257 -4.73 20.30 1.57
CA LYS A 257 -4.05 21.60 1.43
C LYS A 257 -2.56 21.47 1.05
N ALA A 258 -2.09 20.25 0.75
CA ALA A 258 -0.72 20.06 0.31
C ALA A 258 -0.52 20.64 -1.10
N THR A 259 0.70 21.12 -1.35
CA THR A 259 1.14 21.63 -2.65
C THR A 259 2.48 20.98 -2.99
N ASP A 260 2.89 21.05 -4.26
CA ASP A 260 4.18 20.47 -4.67
C ASP A 260 5.36 21.11 -3.91
N LYS A 261 5.22 22.39 -3.47
CA LYS A 261 6.18 23.06 -2.60
C LYS A 261 6.25 22.43 -1.21
N THR A 262 5.10 22.18 -0.56
CA THR A 262 5.08 21.55 0.78
C THR A 262 5.64 20.14 0.73
N PHE A 263 5.42 19.42 -0.38
CA PHE A 263 6.04 18.12 -0.62
C PHE A 263 7.58 18.21 -0.66
N VAL A 264 8.15 19.17 -1.41
CA VAL A 264 9.61 19.33 -1.50
C VAL A 264 10.23 19.77 -0.18
N GLU A 265 9.55 20.64 0.57
CA GLU A 265 9.96 21.04 1.92
C GLU A 265 10.02 19.84 2.88
N LYS A 266 8.96 19.02 2.90
CA LYS A 266 8.90 17.79 3.71
C LYS A 266 9.95 16.78 3.27
N LEU A 267 10.16 16.60 1.97
CA LEU A 267 11.22 15.75 1.43
C LEU A 267 12.61 16.21 1.87
N ALA A 268 12.86 17.52 1.83
CA ALA A 268 14.12 18.12 2.25
C ALA A 268 14.34 18.03 3.78
N GLN A 269 13.26 17.98 4.57
CA GLN A 269 13.30 17.77 6.02
C GLN A 269 13.63 16.31 6.38
N GLU A 270 12.97 15.36 5.74
CA GLU A 270 13.10 13.92 6.04
C GLU A 270 14.38 13.29 5.45
N GLN A 271 14.73 13.65 4.22
CA GLN A 271 15.85 13.04 3.47
C GLN A 271 17.06 13.96 3.31
N GLY A 272 17.05 15.14 3.93
CA GLY A 272 18.07 16.18 3.75
C GLY A 272 19.51 15.76 4.10
N THR A 273 19.68 14.76 4.98
CA THR A 273 20.99 14.20 5.38
C THR A 273 21.42 12.98 4.55
N HIS A 274 20.56 12.49 3.66
CA HIS A 274 20.84 11.28 2.89
C HIS A 274 21.93 11.53 1.82
N PRO A 275 22.97 10.68 1.70
CA PRO A 275 24.13 10.93 0.83
C PRO A 275 23.77 11.00 -0.67
N LYS A 276 22.65 10.40 -1.06
CA LYS A 276 22.15 10.42 -2.45
C LYS A 276 21.15 11.54 -2.73
N PHE A 277 20.72 12.29 -1.72
CA PHE A 277 19.79 13.42 -1.87
C PHE A 277 20.54 14.75 -1.83
N HIS A 278 20.19 15.68 -2.71
CA HIS A 278 20.76 17.03 -2.72
C HIS A 278 19.65 18.06 -2.92
N LYS A 279 19.71 19.17 -2.17
CA LYS A 279 18.85 20.34 -2.42
C LYS A 279 19.28 21.04 -3.73
N ALA A 280 18.33 21.51 -4.52
CA ALA A 280 18.62 22.20 -5.77
C ALA A 280 19.44 23.49 -5.52
N LYS A 281 20.53 23.67 -6.29
CA LYS A 281 21.48 24.80 -6.10
C LYS A 281 21.03 26.11 -6.77
N LYS A 282 19.95 26.11 -7.56
CA LYS A 282 19.42 27.30 -8.25
C LYS A 282 18.00 27.60 -7.76
N LEU A 283 17.89 28.59 -6.88
CA LEU A 283 16.65 29.16 -6.33
C LEU A 283 15.85 29.94 -7.39
N LYS A 284 15.49 29.31 -8.53
CA LYS A 284 14.61 29.97 -9.50
C LYS A 284 13.15 29.57 -9.32
N ASP A 285 12.86 28.37 -8.84
CA ASP A 285 11.54 27.91 -8.41
C ASP A 285 11.68 27.11 -7.09
N ASP A 286 10.80 27.32 -6.10
CA ASP A 286 10.91 26.74 -4.73
C ASP A 286 10.64 25.22 -4.65
N ALA A 287 10.42 24.52 -5.77
CA ALA A 287 9.90 23.14 -5.81
C ALA A 287 10.85 22.13 -6.50
N ASP A 288 12.16 22.40 -6.57
CA ASP A 288 13.12 21.51 -7.23
C ASP A 288 13.99 20.72 -6.22
N PHE A 289 14.29 19.46 -6.54
CA PHE A 289 15.24 18.64 -5.78
C PHE A 289 16.11 17.79 -6.68
N CYS A 290 17.18 17.22 -6.11
CA CYS A 290 18.12 16.40 -6.85
C CYS A 290 18.37 15.03 -6.21
N VAL A 291 18.49 14.01 -7.07
CA VAL A 291 18.93 12.67 -6.70
C VAL A 291 20.24 12.32 -7.43
N MET A 292 21.19 11.74 -6.69
CA MET A 292 22.43 11.18 -7.22
C MET A 292 22.23 9.72 -7.61
N HIS A 293 21.98 9.49 -8.89
CA HIS A 293 21.84 8.16 -9.47
C HIS A 293 23.20 7.56 -9.86
N TYR A 294 23.22 6.27 -10.21
CA TYR A 294 24.44 5.62 -10.71
C TYR A 294 25.00 6.28 -12.00
N ALA A 295 24.12 6.83 -12.85
CA ALA A 295 24.47 7.47 -14.11
C ALA A 295 24.86 8.96 -13.95
N GLY A 296 24.63 9.55 -12.78
CA GLY A 296 24.96 10.94 -12.50
C GLY A 296 23.91 11.68 -11.67
N LYS A 297 24.15 12.98 -11.51
CA LYS A 297 23.25 13.91 -10.81
C LYS A 297 22.07 14.25 -11.71
N VAL A 298 20.83 14.07 -11.23
CA VAL A 298 19.60 14.46 -11.96
C VAL A 298 18.80 15.45 -11.12
N ASP A 299 18.47 16.59 -11.72
CA ASP A 299 17.61 17.61 -11.13
C ASP A 299 16.15 17.36 -11.59
N TYR A 300 15.22 17.25 -10.63
CA TYR A 300 13.80 16.98 -10.85
C TYR A 300 12.96 18.19 -10.45
N LYS A 301 11.98 18.53 -11.30
CA LYS A 301 10.99 19.58 -11.05
C LYS A 301 9.73 18.95 -10.47
N ALA A 302 9.37 19.29 -9.23
CA ALA A 302 8.23 18.67 -8.53
C ALA A 302 6.86 19.25 -8.92
N ASP A 303 6.82 20.28 -9.78
CA ASP A 303 5.58 20.89 -10.25
C ASP A 303 4.60 19.83 -10.80
N GLU A 304 3.36 19.90 -10.30
CA GLU A 304 2.23 19.02 -10.63
C GLU A 304 2.41 17.55 -10.22
N TRP A 305 3.38 17.19 -9.39
CA TRP A 305 3.62 15.81 -8.99
C TRP A 305 2.47 15.22 -8.19
N LEU A 306 1.89 15.98 -7.26
CA LEU A 306 0.73 15.52 -6.49
C LEU A 306 -0.44 15.18 -7.42
N MET A 307 -0.69 16.04 -8.41
CA MET A 307 -1.76 15.85 -9.39
C MET A 307 -1.48 14.64 -10.31
N LYS A 308 -0.25 14.49 -10.80
CA LYS A 308 0.17 13.35 -11.64
C LYS A 308 0.11 12.01 -10.91
N ASN A 309 0.41 11.99 -9.61
CA ASN A 309 0.37 10.77 -8.81
C ASN A 309 -1.06 10.36 -8.43
N MET A 310 -1.95 11.35 -8.29
CA MET A 310 -3.38 11.17 -7.99
C MET A 310 -4.22 10.82 -9.21
N ASP A 311 -3.93 11.43 -10.36
CA ASP A 311 -4.68 11.31 -11.62
C ASP A 311 -6.22 11.38 -11.43
N PRO A 312 -6.75 12.47 -10.85
CA PRO A 312 -8.16 12.54 -10.49
C PRO A 312 -9.04 12.68 -11.74
N LEU A 313 -10.03 11.80 -11.86
CA LEU A 313 -10.98 11.81 -12.96
C LEU A 313 -12.39 12.16 -12.45
N ASN A 314 -13.24 12.57 -13.38
CA ASN A 314 -14.62 12.92 -13.08
C ASN A 314 -15.53 11.70 -13.27
N ASP A 315 -16.04 11.16 -12.17
CA ASP A 315 -16.89 9.96 -12.15
C ASP A 315 -18.14 10.06 -13.04
N ASN A 316 -18.66 11.27 -13.25
CA ASN A 316 -19.81 11.47 -14.13
C ASN A 316 -19.46 11.22 -15.60
N VAL A 317 -18.27 11.67 -16.02
CA VAL A 317 -17.80 11.51 -17.40
C VAL A 317 -17.43 10.04 -17.66
N THR A 318 -16.82 9.38 -16.69
CA THR A 318 -16.45 7.97 -16.82
C THR A 318 -17.67 7.04 -16.83
N THR A 319 -18.70 7.35 -16.02
CA THR A 319 -19.99 6.66 -16.08
C THR A 319 -20.68 6.87 -17.43
N LEU A 320 -20.64 8.09 -17.97
CA LEU A 320 -21.21 8.40 -19.29
C LEU A 320 -20.48 7.65 -20.42
N LEU A 321 -19.15 7.51 -20.33
CA LEU A 321 -18.35 6.74 -21.28
C LEU A 321 -18.62 5.22 -21.19
N ASN A 322 -18.81 4.70 -19.98
CA ASN A 322 -19.19 3.30 -19.77
C ASN A 322 -20.57 2.99 -20.39
N GLN A 323 -21.51 3.94 -20.31
CA GLN A 323 -22.85 3.85 -20.91
C GLN A 323 -22.90 4.32 -22.38
N SER A 324 -21.75 4.50 -23.03
CA SER A 324 -21.71 4.92 -24.43
C SER A 324 -22.49 3.98 -25.35
N SER A 325 -23.10 4.55 -26.39
CA SER A 325 -23.73 3.78 -27.47
C SER A 325 -22.72 3.05 -28.36
N ASP A 326 -21.45 3.47 -28.36
CA ASP A 326 -20.36 2.78 -29.05
C ASP A 326 -19.83 1.65 -28.17
N LYS A 327 -19.96 0.41 -28.65
CA LYS A 327 -19.59 -0.79 -27.90
C LYS A 327 -18.10 -0.82 -27.55
N PHE A 328 -17.23 -0.35 -28.43
CA PHE A 328 -15.79 -0.33 -28.20
C PHE A 328 -15.44 0.63 -27.06
N VAL A 329 -16.05 1.82 -27.04
CA VAL A 329 -15.90 2.79 -25.95
C VAL A 329 -16.47 2.24 -24.64
N SER A 330 -17.67 1.63 -24.66
CA SER A 330 -18.24 1.00 -23.46
C SER A 330 -17.33 -0.09 -22.90
N ASP A 331 -16.79 -0.98 -23.75
CA ASP A 331 -15.85 -2.02 -23.33
C ASP A 331 -14.54 -1.44 -22.76
N LEU A 332 -14.06 -0.31 -23.30
CA LEU A 332 -12.87 0.40 -22.82
C LEU A 332 -13.05 0.96 -21.40
N TRP A 333 -14.28 1.38 -21.09
CA TRP A 333 -14.65 2.01 -19.84
C TRP A 333 -15.43 1.09 -18.90
N ARG A 334 -15.58 -0.21 -19.19
CA ARG A 334 -16.33 -1.16 -18.34
C ARG A 334 -15.82 -1.24 -16.90
N ASP A 335 -14.51 -1.17 -16.70
CA ASP A 335 -13.86 -1.24 -15.38
C ASP A 335 -13.75 0.17 -14.74
N VAL A 336 -14.89 0.84 -14.48
CA VAL A 336 -14.95 2.18 -13.84
C VAL A 336 -14.64 2.11 -12.34
N ASP A 337 -14.86 0.97 -11.68
CA ASP A 337 -14.81 0.82 -10.21
C ASP A 337 -13.45 1.18 -9.57
N ARG A 338 -12.39 1.27 -10.37
CA ARG A 338 -11.04 1.65 -9.90
C ARG A 338 -10.69 3.13 -10.12
N ILE A 339 -11.59 3.91 -10.73
CA ILE A 339 -11.34 5.32 -11.04
C ILE A 339 -11.61 6.17 -9.78
N LEU A 340 -10.68 7.09 -9.51
CA LEU A 340 -10.81 8.08 -8.46
C LEU A 340 -11.77 9.19 -8.91
N GLY A 341 -12.92 9.27 -8.24
CA GLY A 341 -13.81 10.41 -8.34
C GLY A 341 -13.33 11.57 -7.48
N LEU A 342 -13.45 12.79 -8.03
CA LEU A 342 -13.19 14.05 -7.32
C LEU A 342 -14.01 14.20 -6.01
N ASP A 343 -15.11 13.46 -5.90
CA ASP A 343 -16.05 13.40 -4.78
C ASP A 343 -15.49 12.69 -3.54
N LYS A 344 -14.70 11.63 -3.73
CA LYS A 344 -14.08 10.86 -2.65
C LYS A 344 -12.91 11.60 -1.99
N VAL A 345 -12.26 12.51 -2.72
CA VAL A 345 -11.15 13.36 -2.21
C VAL A 345 -11.68 14.50 -1.32
N ALA A 346 -12.85 15.07 -1.65
CA ALA A 346 -13.44 16.18 -0.90
C ALA A 346 -14.13 15.74 0.41
N GLY A 347 -14.64 14.50 0.49
CA GLY A 347 -15.32 13.96 1.67
C GLY A 347 -14.39 13.47 2.80
N MET A 348 -13.07 13.63 2.67
CA MET A 348 -12.06 13.21 3.66
C MET A 348 -11.69 14.31 4.67
N SER A 349 -12.36 15.47 4.65
CA SER A 349 -12.06 16.60 5.56
C SER A 349 -12.26 16.28 7.05
N ASP A 350 -13.05 15.25 7.39
CA ASP A 350 -13.54 15.04 8.76
C ASP A 350 -13.04 13.75 9.44
N SER A 351 -12.04 13.06 8.87
CA SER A 351 -11.48 11.84 9.49
C SER A 351 -10.04 12.04 9.98
N MET A 352 -9.90 12.09 11.31
CA MET A 352 -8.67 12.18 12.10
C MET A 352 -7.47 11.34 11.58
N PRO A 353 -6.23 11.82 11.77
CA PRO A 353 -5.00 11.18 11.33
C PRO A 353 -4.59 10.05 12.30
N GLY A 354 -4.87 8.78 11.95
CA GLY A 354 -4.44 7.68 12.82
C GLY A 354 -5.00 6.30 12.54
N ALA A 355 -5.10 5.85 11.27
CA ALA A 355 -5.28 4.43 10.95
C ALA A 355 -5.00 4.15 9.47
N PHE A 356 -3.72 4.20 9.08
CA PHE A 356 -3.29 3.76 7.75
C PHE A 356 -3.30 2.22 7.63
N LYS A 357 -4.49 1.65 7.41
CA LYS A 357 -4.64 0.37 6.71
C LYS A 357 -5.42 0.62 5.43
N THR A 358 -4.70 0.52 4.32
CA THR A 358 -5.21 0.62 2.96
C THR A 358 -6.45 -0.25 2.77
N ARG A 359 -7.63 0.38 2.65
CA ARG A 359 -8.80 -0.29 2.08
C ARG A 359 -8.40 -0.75 0.68
N LYS A 360 -8.28 -2.06 0.52
CA LYS A 360 -7.63 -2.79 -0.58
C LYS A 360 -8.23 -2.59 -1.99
N GLY A 361 -8.94 -1.50 -2.26
CA GLY A 361 -9.56 -1.26 -3.56
C GLY A 361 -9.96 0.17 -3.93
N MET A 362 -9.79 1.19 -3.07
CA MET A 362 -10.46 2.48 -3.32
C MET A 362 -9.58 3.74 -3.38
N PHE A 363 -8.29 3.64 -3.09
CA PHE A 363 -7.37 4.76 -3.29
C PHE A 363 -5.95 4.23 -3.49
N ARG A 364 -5.49 4.19 -4.73
CA ARG A 364 -4.15 3.70 -5.06
C ARG A 364 -3.52 4.65 -6.07
N THR A 365 -2.45 5.31 -5.65
CA THR A 365 -1.71 6.25 -6.49
C THR A 365 -0.95 5.54 -7.61
N VAL A 366 -0.56 6.30 -8.64
CA VAL A 366 0.26 5.80 -9.76
C VAL A 366 1.58 5.24 -9.23
N GLY A 367 2.23 5.94 -8.29
CA GLY A 367 3.48 5.51 -7.65
C GLY A 367 3.38 4.14 -6.97
N GLN A 368 2.29 3.88 -6.24
CA GLN A 368 2.05 2.57 -5.59
C GLN A 368 1.79 1.45 -6.58
N LEU A 369 1.03 1.73 -7.64
CA LEU A 369 0.75 0.73 -8.67
C LEU A 369 2.04 0.35 -9.41
N TYR A 370 2.81 1.35 -9.82
CA TYR A 370 4.09 1.19 -10.51
C TYR A 370 5.09 0.40 -9.66
N LYS A 371 5.24 0.75 -8.38
CA LYS A 371 6.14 0.07 -7.45
C LYS A 371 5.78 -1.42 -7.27
N GLU A 372 4.50 -1.78 -7.15
CA GLU A 372 4.09 -3.18 -7.02
C GLU A 372 4.32 -3.97 -8.31
N GLN A 373 3.98 -3.40 -9.47
CA GLN A 373 4.23 -4.02 -10.76
C GLN A 373 5.72 -4.26 -11.00
N LEU A 374 6.57 -3.26 -10.71
CA LEU A 374 8.02 -3.40 -10.79
C LEU A 374 8.54 -4.46 -9.82
N SER A 375 8.04 -4.50 -8.58
CA SER A 375 8.44 -5.53 -7.60
C SER A 375 8.08 -6.95 -8.03
N LYS A 376 6.92 -7.13 -8.68
CA LYS A 376 6.54 -8.42 -9.31
C LYS A 376 7.49 -8.79 -10.43
N LEU A 377 7.80 -7.84 -11.32
CA LEU A 377 8.78 -8.05 -12.39
C LEU A 377 10.15 -8.45 -11.85
N MET A 378 10.66 -7.73 -10.83
CA MET A 378 11.95 -8.06 -10.21
C MET A 378 11.96 -9.45 -9.58
N THR A 379 10.86 -9.88 -8.96
CA THR A 379 10.71 -11.25 -8.44
C THR A 379 10.79 -12.28 -9.57
N THR A 380 10.09 -12.05 -10.69
CA THR A 380 10.16 -12.93 -11.85
C THR A 380 11.58 -13.00 -12.41
N LEU A 381 12.26 -11.87 -12.56
CA LEU A 381 13.64 -11.83 -13.08
C LEU A 381 14.63 -12.58 -12.17
N ARG A 382 14.53 -12.40 -10.85
CA ARG A 382 15.37 -13.12 -9.86
C ARG A 382 15.19 -14.63 -9.91
N ASN A 383 14.01 -15.11 -10.31
CA ASN A 383 13.70 -16.54 -10.46
C ASN A 383 14.07 -17.10 -11.84
N THR A 384 14.68 -16.29 -12.72
CA THR A 384 15.15 -16.71 -14.04
C THR A 384 16.67 -16.59 -14.14
N ASN A 385 17.28 -17.20 -15.17
CA ASN A 385 18.69 -16.98 -15.47
C ASN A 385 18.84 -15.76 -16.41
N PRO A 386 19.36 -14.61 -15.93
CA PRO A 386 19.43 -13.40 -16.74
C PRO A 386 20.57 -13.43 -17.75
N ASN A 387 20.32 -12.90 -18.93
CA ASN A 387 21.33 -12.62 -19.94
C ASN A 387 21.33 -11.13 -20.22
N PHE A 388 22.49 -10.48 -20.07
CA PHE A 388 22.60 -9.02 -20.18
C PHE A 388 23.21 -8.59 -21.51
N VAL A 389 22.57 -7.64 -22.20
CA VAL A 389 23.11 -6.94 -23.37
C VAL A 389 23.08 -5.44 -23.09
N ARG A 390 24.26 -4.80 -23.05
CA ARG A 390 24.38 -3.37 -22.76
C ARG A 390 24.60 -2.56 -24.03
N CYS A 391 23.62 -1.72 -24.34
CA CYS A 391 23.72 -0.76 -25.44
C CYS A 391 24.42 0.52 -24.95
N ILE A 392 25.38 1.02 -25.73
CA ILE A 392 26.13 2.24 -25.42
C ILE A 392 25.84 3.28 -26.50
N ILE A 393 25.46 4.49 -26.09
CA ILE A 393 25.17 5.58 -27.00
C ILE A 393 26.50 6.16 -27.51
N PRO A 394 26.75 6.20 -28.84
CA PRO A 394 28.00 6.69 -29.37
C PRO A 394 28.09 8.23 -29.39
N ASN A 395 26.96 8.94 -29.55
CA ASN A 395 26.88 10.40 -29.53
C ASN A 395 25.42 10.87 -29.36
N HIS A 396 25.21 12.06 -28.77
CA HIS A 396 23.88 12.69 -28.67
C HIS A 396 23.39 13.35 -29.97
N GLU A 397 24.28 13.56 -30.95
CA GLU A 397 23.93 14.12 -32.26
C GLU A 397 23.15 13.15 -33.16
N LYS A 398 22.94 11.89 -32.71
CA LYS A 398 22.27 10.82 -33.47
C LYS A 398 22.91 10.56 -34.85
N LYS A 399 24.22 10.77 -34.99
CA LYS A 399 24.97 10.55 -36.25
C LYS A 399 25.68 9.20 -36.25
N ALA A 400 25.52 8.45 -37.33
CA ALA A 400 26.29 7.22 -37.54
C ALA A 400 27.80 7.52 -37.69
N GLY A 401 28.65 6.62 -37.20
CA GLY A 401 30.11 6.70 -37.36
C GLY A 401 30.84 7.74 -36.50
N LYS A 402 30.11 8.63 -35.79
CA LYS A 402 30.69 9.57 -34.83
C LYS A 402 30.67 8.96 -33.42
N LEU A 403 31.79 9.02 -32.72
CA LEU A 403 31.90 8.55 -31.34
C LEU A 403 32.42 9.69 -30.46
N ASP A 404 31.71 9.98 -29.38
CA ASP A 404 32.13 10.90 -28.33
C ASP A 404 32.86 10.11 -27.22
N PRO A 405 34.19 10.28 -27.08
CA PRO A 405 34.97 9.50 -26.13
C PRO A 405 34.57 9.71 -24.67
N HIS A 406 34.23 10.94 -24.28
CA HIS A 406 33.91 11.25 -22.88
C HIS A 406 32.57 10.64 -22.49
N LEU A 407 31.57 10.80 -23.36
CA LEU A 407 30.25 10.20 -23.17
C LEU A 407 30.30 8.67 -23.07
N VAL A 408 31.06 8.01 -23.94
CA VAL A 408 31.20 6.54 -23.92
C VAL A 408 31.94 6.09 -22.66
N LEU A 409 32.98 6.81 -22.27
CA LEU A 409 33.79 6.48 -21.09
C LEU A 409 33.00 6.61 -19.79
N ASP A 410 32.16 7.64 -19.66
CA ASP A 410 31.29 7.81 -18.50
C ASP A 410 30.21 6.73 -18.45
N GLN A 411 29.59 6.37 -19.59
CA GLN A 411 28.64 5.25 -19.66
C GLN A 411 29.28 3.92 -19.24
N LEU A 412 30.52 3.62 -19.67
CA LEU A 412 31.21 2.38 -19.31
C LEU A 412 31.52 2.31 -17.81
N ARG A 413 31.83 3.45 -17.18
CA ARG A 413 32.07 3.56 -15.74
C ARG A 413 30.77 3.39 -14.95
N CYS A 414 29.73 4.16 -15.26
CA CYS A 414 28.46 4.11 -14.55
C CYS A 414 27.77 2.74 -14.67
N ASN A 415 27.86 2.10 -15.84
CA ASN A 415 27.31 0.76 -16.01
C ASN A 415 28.12 -0.32 -15.23
N GLY A 416 29.32 -0.05 -14.72
CA GLY A 416 30.14 -1.05 -14.05
C GLY A 416 30.65 -2.15 -15.00
N VAL A 417 30.87 -1.80 -16.27
CA VAL A 417 31.34 -2.76 -17.30
C VAL A 417 32.77 -3.21 -17.02
N LEU A 418 33.62 -2.30 -16.52
CA LEU A 418 35.02 -2.60 -16.22
C LEU A 418 35.14 -3.61 -15.07
N GLU A 419 34.33 -3.46 -14.04
CA GLU A 419 34.24 -4.36 -12.89
C GLU A 419 33.66 -5.71 -13.30
N GLY A 420 32.62 -5.70 -14.15
CA GLY A 420 32.06 -6.89 -14.82
C GLY A 420 33.14 -7.72 -15.52
N ILE A 421 33.93 -7.08 -16.38
CA ILE A 421 35.01 -7.75 -17.11
C ILE A 421 36.10 -8.25 -16.14
N ARG A 422 36.42 -7.50 -15.08
CA ARG A 422 37.42 -7.89 -14.10
C ARG A 422 37.02 -9.18 -13.38
N ILE A 423 35.77 -9.31 -12.94
CA ILE A 423 35.26 -10.54 -12.31
C ILE A 423 35.25 -11.69 -13.31
N CYS A 424 34.73 -11.52 -14.53
CA CYS A 424 34.72 -12.61 -15.51
C CYS A 424 36.13 -13.11 -15.87
N ARG A 425 37.15 -12.24 -15.78
CA ARG A 425 38.56 -12.61 -16.02
C ARG A 425 39.23 -13.25 -14.81
N GLN A 426 38.89 -12.83 -13.59
CA GLN A 426 39.49 -13.34 -12.36
C GLN A 426 38.79 -14.60 -11.84
N GLY A 427 37.47 -14.68 -12.00
CA GLY A 427 36.62 -15.79 -11.59
C GLY A 427 36.50 -16.89 -12.64
N PHE A 428 35.50 -17.75 -12.43
CA PHE A 428 35.23 -18.96 -13.20
C PHE A 428 33.77 -18.98 -13.68
N PRO A 429 33.43 -18.23 -14.75
CA PRO A 429 32.04 -17.97 -15.14
C PRO A 429 31.30 -19.22 -15.65
N ASN A 430 32.02 -20.28 -16.01
CA ASN A 430 31.44 -21.52 -16.51
C ASN A 430 31.38 -22.55 -15.38
N ARG A 431 30.19 -23.05 -15.06
CA ARG A 431 29.98 -24.08 -14.03
C ARG A 431 29.16 -25.26 -14.56
N ILE A 432 29.57 -26.46 -14.21
CA ILE A 432 28.92 -27.71 -14.66
C ILE A 432 28.87 -28.72 -13.52
N VAL A 433 27.74 -29.39 -13.34
CA VAL A 433 27.57 -30.43 -12.30
C VAL A 433 28.41 -31.65 -12.66
N PHE A 434 28.96 -32.35 -11.66
CA PHE A 434 29.85 -33.49 -11.88
C PHE A 434 29.27 -34.57 -12.79
N GLN A 435 28.00 -34.91 -12.60
CA GLN A 435 27.32 -35.92 -13.43
C GLN A 435 27.25 -35.48 -14.90
N GLU A 436 26.91 -34.23 -15.15
CA GLU A 436 26.80 -33.70 -16.51
C GLU A 436 28.18 -33.60 -17.17
N PHE A 437 29.20 -33.13 -16.44
CA PHE A 437 30.57 -33.07 -16.95
C PHE A 437 31.08 -34.45 -17.36
N ARG A 438 30.88 -35.45 -16.49
CA ARG A 438 31.23 -36.83 -16.80
C ARG A 438 30.48 -37.34 -18.02
N GLN A 439 29.15 -37.30 -18.00
CA GLN A 439 28.32 -37.81 -19.10
C GLN A 439 28.67 -37.15 -20.44
N ARG A 440 29.01 -35.87 -20.43
CA ARG A 440 29.29 -35.09 -21.62
C ARG A 440 30.70 -35.32 -22.18
N TYR A 441 31.72 -35.36 -21.33
CA TYR A 441 33.13 -35.36 -21.75
C TYR A 441 33.87 -36.70 -21.53
N GLU A 442 33.24 -37.74 -20.99
CA GLU A 442 33.88 -39.06 -20.78
C GLU A 442 34.41 -39.70 -22.09
N ILE A 443 33.82 -39.33 -23.24
CA ILE A 443 34.31 -39.74 -24.57
C ILE A 443 35.74 -39.27 -24.86
N LEU A 444 36.18 -38.16 -24.25
CA LEU A 444 37.53 -37.61 -24.42
C LEU A 444 38.58 -38.35 -23.59
N THR A 445 38.15 -39.03 -22.52
CA THR A 445 39.04 -39.68 -21.55
C THR A 445 38.78 -41.19 -21.49
N PRO A 446 39.01 -41.94 -22.59
CA PRO A 446 38.79 -43.38 -22.60
C PRO A 446 39.70 -44.06 -21.56
N ASN A 447 39.13 -44.97 -20.77
CA ASN A 447 39.82 -45.74 -19.72
C ASN A 447 40.34 -44.93 -18.51
N ALA A 448 40.06 -43.63 -18.41
CA ALA A 448 40.46 -42.83 -17.24
C ALA A 448 39.64 -43.19 -15.98
N ILE A 449 38.40 -43.63 -16.16
CA ILE A 449 37.50 -44.03 -15.06
C ILE A 449 37.39 -45.56 -15.02
N PRO A 450 37.67 -46.21 -13.88
CA PRO A 450 37.44 -47.64 -13.69
C PRO A 450 35.98 -48.05 -13.90
N LYS A 451 35.76 -49.28 -14.39
CA LYS A 451 34.41 -49.84 -14.54
C LYS A 451 33.82 -50.14 -13.14
N GLY A 452 32.86 -49.34 -12.70
CA GLY A 452 32.20 -49.49 -11.40
C GLY A 452 31.54 -48.19 -10.93
N PHE A 453 30.93 -48.21 -9.74
CA PHE A 453 30.47 -47.00 -9.08
C PHE A 453 31.67 -46.21 -8.55
N MET A 454 31.67 -44.90 -8.79
CA MET A 454 32.68 -43.97 -8.29
C MET A 454 31.98 -42.66 -7.96
N ASP A 455 32.45 -41.99 -6.90
CA ASP A 455 31.98 -40.66 -6.55
C ASP A 455 32.18 -39.66 -7.71
N GLY A 456 31.19 -38.79 -7.92
CA GLY A 456 31.16 -37.87 -9.05
C GLY A 456 32.31 -36.87 -9.03
N LYS A 457 32.69 -36.37 -7.84
CA LYS A 457 33.80 -35.43 -7.68
C LYS A 457 35.12 -36.10 -7.99
N GLN A 458 35.35 -37.30 -7.46
CA GLN A 458 36.57 -38.07 -7.72
C GLN A 458 36.68 -38.47 -9.20
N ALA A 459 35.58 -38.87 -9.83
CA ALA A 459 35.54 -39.18 -11.26
C ALA A 459 35.92 -37.95 -12.12
N CYS A 460 35.36 -36.77 -11.82
CA CYS A 460 35.72 -35.54 -12.53
C CYS A 460 37.19 -35.15 -12.32
N ALA A 461 37.74 -35.32 -11.12
CA ALA A 461 39.15 -35.06 -10.86
C ALA A 461 40.10 -35.96 -11.69
N LEU A 462 39.76 -37.25 -11.82
CA LEU A 462 40.51 -38.18 -12.67
C LEU A 462 40.40 -37.82 -14.16
N MET A 463 39.21 -37.46 -14.63
CA MET A 463 39.00 -37.00 -16.00
C MET A 463 39.82 -35.74 -16.31
N ILE A 464 39.77 -34.73 -15.43
CA ILE A 464 40.52 -33.48 -15.58
C ILE A 464 42.03 -33.76 -15.63
N LYS A 465 42.51 -34.69 -14.80
CA LYS A 465 43.91 -35.14 -14.82
C LYS A 465 44.28 -35.83 -16.13
N ALA A 466 43.39 -36.65 -16.69
CA ALA A 466 43.60 -37.31 -17.98
C ALA A 466 43.52 -36.35 -19.18
N LEU A 467 42.77 -35.25 -19.04
CA LEU A 467 42.72 -34.14 -20.02
C LEU A 467 43.92 -33.19 -19.91
N GLU A 468 44.79 -33.36 -18.91
CA GLU A 468 45.98 -32.52 -18.68
C GLU A 468 45.67 -31.01 -18.60
N LEU A 469 44.52 -30.64 -18.03
CA LEU A 469 44.12 -29.23 -17.89
C LEU A 469 44.97 -28.54 -16.81
N ASP A 470 45.44 -27.33 -17.11
CA ASP A 470 46.16 -26.48 -16.15
C ASP A 470 45.28 -26.19 -14.92
N PRO A 471 45.76 -26.45 -13.69
CA PRO A 471 45.08 -26.10 -12.44
C PRO A 471 44.59 -24.65 -12.36
N ASN A 472 45.18 -23.68 -13.07
CA ASN A 472 44.71 -22.30 -13.10
C ASN A 472 43.41 -22.09 -13.88
N LEU A 473 43.08 -23.01 -14.79
CA LEU A 473 41.93 -22.92 -15.69
C LEU A 473 40.64 -23.45 -15.07
N PHE A 474 40.73 -24.19 -13.95
CA PHE A 474 39.56 -24.79 -13.30
C PHE A 474 39.62 -24.72 -11.76
N ARG A 475 38.47 -24.89 -11.11
CA ARG A 475 38.34 -25.17 -9.67
C ARG A 475 37.29 -26.25 -9.46
N ILE A 476 37.56 -27.19 -8.56
CA ILE A 476 36.61 -28.26 -8.20
C ILE A 476 35.90 -27.85 -6.91
N GLY A 477 34.58 -27.67 -7.00
CA GLY A 477 33.72 -27.35 -5.86
C GLY A 477 33.28 -28.60 -5.07
N GLN A 478 32.16 -28.49 -4.36
CA GLN A 478 31.54 -29.61 -3.65
C GLN A 478 30.55 -30.38 -4.50
N SER A 479 29.88 -29.73 -5.46
CA SER A 479 28.89 -30.35 -6.35
C SER A 479 29.17 -30.10 -7.84
N LYS A 480 29.98 -29.10 -8.16
CA LYS A 480 30.24 -28.61 -9.53
C LYS A 480 31.73 -28.42 -9.82
N VAL A 481 32.08 -28.44 -11.10
CA VAL A 481 33.37 -27.96 -11.61
C VAL A 481 33.18 -26.57 -12.20
N PHE A 482 34.13 -25.69 -11.90
CA PHE A 482 34.19 -24.31 -12.37
C PHE A 482 35.34 -24.15 -13.36
N PHE A 483 35.11 -23.47 -14.47
CA PHE A 483 36.07 -23.26 -15.55
C PHE A 483 36.19 -21.78 -15.91
N ARG A 484 37.38 -21.37 -16.34
CA ARG A 484 37.59 -20.07 -16.96
C ARG A 484 36.89 -20.01 -18.33
N ALA A 485 36.68 -18.79 -18.81
CA ALA A 485 36.14 -18.55 -20.15
C ALA A 485 37.02 -19.24 -21.23
N GLY A 486 36.38 -19.83 -22.25
CA GLY A 486 37.03 -20.49 -23.37
C GLY A 486 37.38 -21.97 -23.16
N VAL A 487 37.56 -22.45 -21.92
CA VAL A 487 37.97 -23.85 -21.65
C VAL A 487 36.91 -24.85 -22.11
N LEU A 488 35.63 -24.62 -21.78
CA LEU A 488 34.54 -25.49 -22.22
C LEU A 488 34.37 -25.49 -23.75
N ALA A 489 34.63 -24.36 -24.41
CA ALA A 489 34.54 -24.29 -25.88
C ALA A 489 35.58 -25.21 -26.53
N HIS A 490 36.81 -25.19 -26.02
CA HIS A 490 37.87 -26.10 -26.48
C HIS A 490 37.52 -27.57 -26.22
N LEU A 491 36.97 -27.90 -25.05
CA LEU A 491 36.53 -29.28 -24.76
C LEU A 491 35.37 -29.74 -25.66
N GLU A 492 34.45 -28.84 -26.03
CA GLU A 492 33.39 -29.15 -26.99
C GLU A 492 33.92 -29.35 -28.41
N GLU A 493 34.89 -28.54 -28.87
CA GLU A 493 35.51 -28.75 -30.19
C GLU A 493 36.18 -30.13 -30.29
N GLU A 494 36.99 -30.51 -29.29
CA GLU A 494 37.63 -31.84 -29.24
C GLU A 494 36.58 -32.97 -29.23
N ARG A 495 35.49 -32.77 -28.48
CA ARG A 495 34.39 -33.72 -28.39
C ARG A 495 33.66 -33.86 -29.73
N ASP A 496 33.36 -32.75 -30.38
CA ASP A 496 32.70 -32.72 -31.68
C ASP A 496 33.53 -33.43 -32.75
N MET A 497 34.87 -33.28 -32.73
CA MET A 497 35.75 -34.03 -33.62
C MET A 497 35.60 -35.55 -33.43
N LYS A 498 35.56 -36.05 -32.18
CA LYS A 498 35.38 -37.48 -31.91
C LYS A 498 33.98 -37.98 -32.27
N ILE A 499 32.95 -37.17 -32.03
CA ILE A 499 31.56 -37.54 -32.30
C ILE A 499 31.26 -37.52 -33.81
N THR A 500 31.94 -36.67 -34.58
CA THR A 500 31.72 -36.51 -36.03
C THR A 500 31.80 -37.83 -36.80
N ASP A 501 32.77 -38.70 -36.50
CA ASP A 501 32.91 -40.00 -37.17
C ASP A 501 31.70 -40.93 -36.94
N VAL A 502 31.16 -40.92 -35.71
CA VAL A 502 29.96 -41.68 -35.33
C VAL A 502 28.72 -41.07 -35.99
N ILE A 503 28.61 -39.74 -36.00
CA ILE A 503 27.49 -39.03 -36.64
C ILE A 503 27.46 -39.32 -38.14
N ILE A 504 28.60 -39.26 -38.85
CA ILE A 504 28.64 -39.54 -40.29
C ILE A 504 28.16 -40.96 -40.58
N SER A 505 28.61 -41.92 -39.78
CA SER A 505 28.18 -43.32 -39.88
C SER A 505 26.67 -43.44 -39.65
N PHE A 506 26.16 -42.89 -38.55
CA PHE A 506 24.72 -42.91 -38.24
C PHE A 506 23.88 -42.22 -39.32
N GLN A 507 24.30 -41.05 -39.79
CA GLN A 507 23.63 -40.32 -40.88
C GLN A 507 23.57 -41.15 -42.17
N ALA A 508 24.65 -41.86 -42.53
CA ALA A 508 24.66 -42.75 -43.69
C ALA A 508 23.65 -43.89 -43.55
N TRP A 509 23.56 -44.51 -42.36
CA TRP A 509 22.56 -45.53 -42.05
C TRP A 509 21.13 -44.98 -42.13
N CYS A 510 20.86 -43.82 -41.54
CA CYS A 510 19.55 -43.16 -41.60
C CYS A 510 19.15 -42.78 -43.02
N ARG A 511 20.06 -42.15 -43.79
CA ARG A 511 19.82 -41.82 -45.20
C ARG A 511 19.53 -43.08 -46.01
N GLY A 512 20.29 -44.15 -45.80
CA GLY A 512 20.05 -45.45 -46.43
C GLY A 512 18.69 -46.05 -46.06
N TYR A 513 18.30 -45.98 -44.78
CA TYR A 513 16.98 -46.45 -44.32
C TYR A 513 15.83 -45.67 -44.95
N VAL A 514 15.88 -44.33 -44.92
CA VAL A 514 14.87 -43.47 -45.53
C VAL A 514 14.78 -43.69 -47.04
N ALA A 515 15.94 -43.79 -47.72
CA ALA A 515 16.00 -44.05 -49.15
C ALA A 515 15.37 -45.40 -49.53
N ARG A 516 15.68 -46.48 -48.79
CA ARG A 516 15.07 -47.81 -49.02
C ARG A 516 13.56 -47.79 -48.78
N LYS A 517 13.09 -47.13 -47.73
CA LYS A 517 11.65 -47.00 -47.44
C LYS A 517 10.92 -46.19 -48.52
N ALA A 518 11.51 -45.07 -48.96
CA ALA A 518 10.98 -44.26 -50.04
C ALA A 518 10.99 -45.02 -51.38
N PHE A 519 12.06 -45.77 -51.66
CA PHE A 519 12.18 -46.61 -52.85
C PHE A 519 11.12 -47.72 -52.86
N ALA A 520 10.93 -48.44 -51.74
CA ALA A 520 9.88 -49.45 -51.61
C ALA A 520 8.48 -48.85 -51.85
N LYS A 521 8.20 -47.66 -51.28
CA LYS A 521 6.96 -46.93 -51.53
C LYS A 521 6.79 -46.56 -53.02
N ARG A 522 7.86 -46.10 -53.68
CA ARG A 522 7.86 -45.76 -55.11
C ARG A 522 7.69 -47.00 -55.99
N GLN A 523 8.28 -48.13 -55.60
CA GLN A 523 8.12 -49.40 -56.29
C GLN A 523 6.69 -49.92 -56.16
N GLN A 524 6.10 -49.83 -54.96
CA GLN A 524 4.68 -50.14 -54.75
C GLN A 524 3.78 -49.24 -55.59
N GLN A 525 4.06 -47.93 -55.63
CA GLN A 525 3.35 -46.98 -56.51
C GLN A 525 3.50 -47.34 -57.99
N LEU A 526 4.69 -47.75 -58.44
CA LEU A 526 4.93 -48.13 -59.83
C LEU A 526 4.19 -49.42 -60.19
N THR A 527 4.15 -50.41 -59.28
CA THR A 527 3.36 -51.63 -59.46
C THR A 527 1.86 -51.30 -59.51
N ALA A 528 1.36 -50.50 -58.58
CA ALA A 528 -0.03 -50.03 -58.58
C ALA A 528 -0.35 -49.25 -59.87
N MET A 529 0.54 -48.35 -60.30
CA MET A 529 0.41 -47.59 -61.53
C MET A 529 0.33 -48.50 -62.75
N LYS A 530 1.16 -49.56 -62.83
CA LYS A 530 1.09 -50.55 -63.92
C LYS A 530 -0.25 -51.30 -63.93
N VAL A 531 -0.77 -51.68 -62.75
CA VAL A 531 -2.09 -52.33 -62.64
C VAL A 531 -3.20 -51.38 -63.08
N ILE A 532 -3.17 -50.12 -62.62
CA ILE A 532 -4.12 -49.06 -63.01
C ILE A 532 -4.04 -48.83 -64.53
N GLN A 533 -2.84 -48.66 -65.07
CA GLN A 533 -2.61 -48.44 -66.50
C GLN A 533 -3.17 -49.60 -67.34
N ARG A 534 -2.90 -50.85 -66.94
CA ARG A 534 -3.45 -52.03 -67.62
C ARG A 534 -4.98 -52.06 -67.56
N ASN A 535 -5.57 -51.76 -66.40
CA ASN A 535 -7.03 -51.70 -66.24
C ASN A 535 -7.66 -50.59 -67.08
N CYS A 536 -7.07 -49.39 -67.10
CA CYS A 536 -7.52 -48.28 -67.94
C CYS A 536 -7.41 -48.63 -69.44
N ALA A 537 -6.31 -49.25 -69.87
CA ALA A 537 -6.13 -49.69 -71.25
C ALA A 537 -7.18 -50.75 -71.65
N ALA A 538 -7.44 -51.73 -70.77
CA ALA A 538 -8.49 -52.73 -70.99
C ALA A 538 -9.88 -52.08 -71.05
N TYR A 539 -10.18 -51.14 -70.15
CA TYR A 539 -11.44 -50.39 -70.17
C TYR A 539 -11.59 -49.57 -71.46
N LEU A 540 -10.55 -48.88 -71.92
CA LEU A 540 -10.58 -48.13 -73.19
C LEU A 540 -10.89 -49.03 -74.39
N LYS A 541 -10.40 -50.28 -74.38
CA LYS A 541 -10.70 -51.29 -75.40
C LYS A 541 -12.13 -51.84 -75.28
N LEU A 542 -12.60 -52.10 -74.05
CA LEU A 542 -13.88 -52.74 -73.79
C LEU A 542 -15.08 -51.78 -73.78
N ARG A 543 -14.90 -50.50 -73.47
CA ARG A 543 -16.02 -49.53 -73.30
C ARG A 543 -16.91 -49.39 -74.54
N ASN A 544 -16.33 -49.57 -75.73
CA ASN A 544 -17.03 -49.45 -77.01
C ASN A 544 -17.55 -50.81 -77.53
N TRP A 545 -17.25 -51.90 -76.84
CA TRP A 545 -17.67 -53.24 -77.25
C TRP A 545 -19.15 -53.46 -76.92
N GLN A 546 -19.94 -53.91 -77.90
CA GLN A 546 -21.40 -54.03 -77.76
C GLN A 546 -21.82 -55.04 -76.68
N TRP A 547 -21.07 -56.15 -76.54
CA TRP A 547 -21.31 -57.13 -75.48
C TRP A 547 -21.03 -56.58 -74.08
N TRP A 548 -20.05 -55.69 -73.93
CA TRP A 548 -19.77 -55.03 -72.65
C TRP A 548 -20.95 -54.13 -72.24
N ARG A 549 -21.55 -53.39 -73.18
CA ARG A 549 -22.76 -52.58 -72.92
C ARG A 549 -23.94 -53.43 -72.45
N LEU A 550 -24.19 -54.56 -73.11
CA LEU A 550 -25.23 -55.50 -72.70
C LEU A 550 -24.95 -56.05 -71.29
N PHE A 551 -23.74 -56.53 -71.03
CA PHE A 551 -23.32 -57.04 -69.73
C PHE A 551 -23.47 -56.00 -68.62
N THR A 552 -23.08 -54.74 -68.85
CA THR A 552 -23.25 -53.67 -67.85
C THR A 552 -24.70 -53.32 -67.54
N LYS A 553 -25.64 -53.58 -68.48
CA LYS A 553 -27.08 -53.41 -68.23
C LYS A 553 -27.68 -54.59 -67.45
N VAL A 554 -27.16 -55.79 -67.65
CA VAL A 554 -27.68 -57.02 -67.01
C VAL A 554 -27.06 -57.26 -65.62
N LYS A 555 -25.76 -56.96 -65.43
CA LYS A 555 -25.05 -57.20 -64.17
C LYS A 555 -25.73 -56.58 -62.93
N PRO A 556 -26.27 -55.34 -62.96
CA PRO A 556 -26.99 -54.77 -61.83
C PRO A 556 -28.31 -55.47 -61.49
N LEU A 557 -28.83 -56.38 -62.32
CA LEU A 557 -30.05 -57.15 -62.02
C LEU A 557 -29.72 -58.44 -61.22
N LEU A 558 -28.45 -58.84 -61.17
CA LEU A 558 -27.95 -60.03 -60.47
C LEU A 558 -27.23 -59.62 -59.17
N GLN A 559 -27.97 -59.08 -58.20
CA GLN A 559 -27.39 -58.46 -56.99
C GLN A 559 -27.28 -59.37 -55.77
N VAL A 560 -27.77 -60.61 -55.80
CA VAL A 560 -27.97 -61.42 -54.58
C VAL A 560 -26.68 -61.55 -53.73
N THR A 561 -25.53 -61.83 -54.35
CA THR A 561 -24.24 -61.91 -53.64
C THR A 561 -23.70 -60.55 -53.20
N ARG A 562 -23.99 -59.48 -53.96
CA ARG A 562 -23.57 -58.11 -53.61
C ARG A 562 -24.39 -57.53 -52.47
N GLN A 563 -25.66 -57.90 -52.36
CA GLN A 563 -26.52 -57.56 -51.23
C GLN A 563 -26.03 -58.22 -49.95
N GLU A 564 -25.52 -59.45 -50.02
CA GLU A 564 -24.95 -60.15 -48.87
C GLU A 564 -23.62 -59.51 -48.40
N GLU A 565 -22.72 -59.16 -49.32
CA GLU A 565 -21.50 -58.39 -49.00
C GLU A 565 -21.81 -56.99 -48.44
N GLU A 566 -22.77 -56.26 -49.03
CA GLU A 566 -23.19 -54.94 -48.53
C GLU A 566 -23.86 -55.06 -47.16
N MET A 567 -24.63 -56.12 -46.90
CA MET A 567 -25.22 -56.39 -45.58
C MET A 567 -24.14 -56.58 -44.52
N VAL A 568 -23.14 -57.43 -44.76
CA VAL A 568 -22.03 -57.66 -43.82
C VAL A 568 -21.20 -56.38 -43.60
N ALA A 569 -20.90 -55.63 -44.67
CA ALA A 569 -20.17 -54.37 -44.55
C ALA A 569 -20.97 -53.31 -43.77
N LYS A 570 -22.30 -53.25 -43.97
CA LYS A 570 -23.20 -52.37 -43.21
C LYS A 570 -23.32 -52.79 -41.77
N GLU A 571 -23.29 -54.08 -41.48
CA GLU A 571 -23.31 -54.61 -40.12
C GLU A 571 -22.03 -54.24 -39.36
N GLU A 572 -20.85 -54.37 -39.98
CA GLU A 572 -19.58 -53.89 -39.41
C GLU A 572 -19.55 -52.36 -39.21
N GLU A 573 -20.07 -51.60 -40.16
CA GLU A 573 -20.18 -50.14 -40.06
C GLU A 573 -21.11 -49.74 -38.91
N LEU A 574 -22.25 -50.42 -38.78
CA LEU A 574 -23.22 -50.21 -37.70
C LEU A 574 -22.59 -50.50 -36.33
N ILE A 575 -21.80 -51.56 -36.21
CA ILE A 575 -21.07 -51.87 -34.97
C ILE A 575 -20.10 -50.74 -34.62
N LYS A 576 -19.28 -50.28 -35.57
CA LYS A 576 -18.32 -49.17 -35.33
C LYS A 576 -19.02 -47.85 -34.97
N VAL A 577 -20.16 -47.55 -35.59
CA VAL A 577 -20.95 -46.36 -35.27
C VAL A 577 -21.56 -46.48 -33.88
N LYS A 578 -22.12 -47.65 -33.52
CA LYS A 578 -22.66 -47.91 -32.18
C LYS A 578 -21.59 -47.78 -31.10
N GLU A 579 -20.39 -48.31 -31.34
CA GLU A 579 -19.27 -48.17 -30.39
C GLU A 579 -18.86 -46.71 -30.19
N ARG A 580 -18.73 -45.93 -31.27
CA ARG A 580 -18.43 -44.49 -31.18
C ARG A 580 -19.53 -43.71 -30.49
N GLN A 581 -20.79 -44.05 -30.79
CA GLN A 581 -21.93 -43.39 -30.17
C GLN A 581 -22.00 -43.69 -28.68
N LEU A 582 -21.75 -44.94 -28.27
CA LEU A 582 -21.70 -45.31 -26.86
C LEU A 582 -20.60 -44.55 -26.11
N GLN A 583 -19.42 -44.40 -26.71
CA GLN A 583 -18.33 -43.59 -26.15
C GLN A 583 -18.71 -42.11 -26.02
N ALA A 584 -19.35 -41.54 -27.05
CA ALA A 584 -19.80 -40.15 -27.03
C ALA A 584 -20.92 -39.92 -25.99
N GLU A 585 -21.87 -40.85 -25.87
CA GLU A 585 -22.93 -40.80 -24.86
C GLU A 585 -22.36 -40.89 -23.44
N GLN A 586 -21.33 -41.72 -23.22
CA GLN A 586 -20.64 -41.79 -21.95
C GLN A 586 -19.94 -40.47 -21.60
N GLN A 587 -19.25 -39.86 -22.57
CA GLN A 587 -18.63 -38.54 -22.38
C GLN A 587 -19.66 -37.43 -22.12
N MET A 588 -20.79 -37.46 -22.82
CA MET A 588 -21.87 -36.50 -22.61
C MET A 588 -22.46 -36.62 -21.20
N LYS A 589 -22.68 -37.85 -20.71
CA LYS A 589 -23.13 -38.08 -19.32
C LYS A 589 -22.11 -37.60 -18.28
N GLU A 590 -20.82 -37.79 -18.55
CA GLU A 590 -19.76 -37.24 -17.68
C GLU A 590 -19.76 -35.70 -17.68
N TYR A 591 -19.94 -35.07 -18.83
CA TYR A 591 -20.04 -33.61 -18.92
C TYR A 591 -21.30 -33.07 -18.26
N GLU A 592 -22.43 -33.76 -18.38
CA GLU A 592 -23.68 -33.38 -17.75
C GLU A 592 -23.59 -33.49 -16.22
N SER A 593 -22.99 -34.56 -15.71
CA SER A 593 -22.69 -34.71 -14.28
C SER A 593 -21.77 -33.59 -13.78
N LYS A 594 -20.70 -33.26 -14.52
CA LYS A 594 -19.83 -32.12 -14.18
C LYS A 594 -20.56 -30.78 -14.23
N HIS A 595 -21.45 -30.57 -15.21
CA HIS A 595 -22.25 -29.37 -15.29
C HIS A 595 -23.19 -29.24 -14.09
N GLN A 596 -23.82 -30.34 -13.66
CA GLN A 596 -24.64 -30.35 -12.45
C GLN A 596 -23.81 -30.04 -11.20
N GLN A 597 -22.62 -30.63 -11.05
CA GLN A 597 -21.69 -30.30 -9.96
C GLN A 597 -21.33 -28.80 -9.94
N LEU A 598 -20.94 -28.25 -11.08
CA LEU A 598 -20.63 -26.81 -11.20
C LEU A 598 -21.86 -25.93 -10.92
N SER A 599 -23.06 -26.38 -11.29
CA SER A 599 -24.30 -25.67 -10.98
C SER A 599 -24.59 -25.68 -9.47
N THR A 600 -24.34 -26.81 -8.79
CA THR A 600 -24.49 -26.88 -7.33
C THR A 600 -23.45 -26.02 -6.61
N GLU A 601 -22.19 -26.00 -7.07
CA GLU A 601 -21.16 -25.10 -6.54
C GLU A 601 -21.52 -23.63 -6.76
N LYS A 602 -22.06 -23.28 -7.94
CA LYS A 602 -22.56 -21.93 -8.23
C LYS A 602 -23.68 -21.51 -7.27
N MET A 603 -24.62 -22.41 -6.98
CA MET A 603 -25.69 -22.13 -6.01
C MET A 603 -25.12 -21.92 -4.60
N ALA A 604 -24.19 -22.78 -4.15
CA ALA A 604 -23.53 -22.63 -2.86
C ALA A 604 -22.77 -21.30 -2.76
N LEU A 605 -22.08 -20.88 -3.82
CA LEU A 605 -21.43 -19.56 -3.90
C LEU A 605 -22.43 -18.41 -3.86
N GLN A 606 -23.62 -18.56 -4.47
CA GLN A 606 -24.66 -17.55 -4.44
C GLN A 606 -25.27 -17.42 -3.03
N GLU A 607 -25.46 -18.53 -2.32
CA GLU A 607 -25.86 -18.54 -0.91
C GLU A 607 -24.80 -17.88 -0.01
N GLN A 608 -23.50 -18.19 -0.23
CA GLN A 608 -22.40 -17.53 0.46
C GLN A 608 -22.38 -16.02 0.21
N LEU A 609 -22.58 -15.59 -1.04
CA LEU A 609 -22.63 -14.17 -1.39
C LEU A 609 -23.80 -13.45 -0.69
N GLN A 610 -24.96 -14.11 -0.59
CA GLN A 610 -26.09 -13.55 0.14
C GLN A 610 -25.78 -13.40 1.64
N ALA A 611 -25.20 -14.44 2.25
CA ALA A 611 -24.77 -14.38 3.65
C ALA A 611 -23.71 -13.29 3.89
N GLU A 612 -22.73 -13.14 2.99
CA GLU A 612 -21.74 -12.05 3.07
C GLU A 612 -22.38 -10.66 2.90
N THR A 613 -23.43 -10.54 2.07
CA THR A 613 -24.18 -9.29 1.89
C THR A 613 -24.92 -8.90 3.16
N GLU A 614 -25.54 -9.88 3.83
CA GLU A 614 -26.20 -9.69 5.12
C GLU A 614 -25.19 -9.29 6.21
N LEU A 615 -24.05 -10.00 6.30
CA LEU A 615 -22.95 -9.63 7.21
C LEU A 615 -22.38 -8.23 6.91
N CYS A 616 -22.30 -7.84 5.63
CA CYS A 616 -21.88 -6.49 5.26
C CYS A 616 -22.89 -5.44 5.74
N ALA A 617 -24.19 -5.70 5.61
CA ALA A 617 -25.22 -4.81 6.12
C ALA A 617 -25.15 -4.66 7.65
N GLU A 618 -24.96 -5.76 8.38
CA GLU A 618 -24.73 -5.73 9.84
C GLU A 618 -23.46 -4.94 10.20
N ALA A 619 -22.38 -5.12 9.45
CA ALA A 619 -21.14 -4.37 9.65
C ALA A 619 -21.29 -2.87 9.34
N GLU A 620 -22.07 -2.51 8.31
CA GLU A 620 -22.40 -1.12 8.01
C GLU A 620 -23.24 -0.46 9.10
N GLU A 621 -24.22 -1.18 9.64
CA GLU A 621 -25.01 -0.72 10.78
C GLU A 621 -24.13 -0.52 12.01
N MET A 622 -23.27 -1.50 12.34
CA MET A 622 -22.33 -1.40 13.44
C MET A 622 -21.38 -0.21 13.26
N ARG A 623 -20.86 0.02 12.03
CA ARG A 623 -20.04 1.19 11.71
C ARG A 623 -20.80 2.50 11.91
N ALA A 624 -22.07 2.57 11.51
CA ALA A 624 -22.90 3.75 11.72
C ALA A 624 -23.12 4.03 13.22
N ARG A 625 -23.40 2.99 14.02
CA ARG A 625 -23.50 3.13 15.48
C ARG A 625 -22.18 3.59 16.12
N LEU A 626 -21.05 3.03 15.68
CA LEU A 626 -19.73 3.46 16.17
C LEU A 626 -19.39 4.89 15.73
N ALA A 627 -19.78 5.31 14.53
CA ALA A 627 -19.59 6.69 14.06
C ALA A 627 -20.41 7.69 14.88
N ALA A 628 -21.67 7.38 15.21
CA ALA A 628 -22.49 8.19 16.11
C ALA A 628 -21.85 8.30 17.49
N ARG A 629 -21.42 7.17 18.06
CA ARG A 629 -20.72 7.15 19.35
C ARG A 629 -19.39 7.93 19.33
N LYS A 630 -18.68 7.93 18.20
CA LYS A 630 -17.48 8.74 18.01
C LYS A 630 -17.83 10.23 18.06
N GLN A 631 -18.87 10.67 17.37
CA GLN A 631 -19.33 12.06 17.40
C GLN A 631 -19.73 12.51 18.81
N GLU A 632 -20.48 11.67 19.54
CA GLU A 632 -20.82 11.93 20.94
C GLU A 632 -19.56 12.08 21.81
N LEU A 633 -18.56 11.22 21.63
CA LEU A 633 -17.30 11.30 22.35
C LEU A 633 -16.46 12.53 21.95
N GLU A 634 -16.50 12.94 20.69
CA GLU A 634 -15.83 14.15 20.19
C GLU A 634 -16.48 15.42 20.79
N GLU A 635 -17.81 15.45 20.90
CA GLU A 635 -18.53 16.54 21.57
C GLU A 635 -18.18 16.60 23.06
N ILE A 636 -18.18 15.46 23.76
CA ILE A 636 -17.76 15.40 25.17
C ILE A 636 -16.31 15.83 25.35
N LEU A 637 -15.41 15.43 24.44
CA LEU A 637 -14.00 15.85 24.48
C LEU A 637 -13.88 17.36 24.31
N HIS A 638 -14.61 17.95 23.36
CA HIS A 638 -14.58 19.39 23.15
C HIS A 638 -15.12 20.16 24.36
N ASP A 639 -16.21 19.69 24.98
CA ASP A 639 -16.73 20.26 26.22
C ASP A 639 -15.72 20.13 27.38
N LEU A 640 -15.02 19.01 27.48
CA LEU A 640 -13.98 18.82 28.48
C LEU A 640 -12.76 19.71 28.23
N GLU A 641 -12.32 19.88 26.98
CA GLU A 641 -11.25 20.81 26.61
C GLU A 641 -11.62 22.25 26.96
N SER A 642 -12.84 22.70 26.63
CA SER A 642 -13.34 24.02 27.00
C SER A 642 -13.39 24.20 28.53
N ARG A 643 -13.82 23.18 29.28
CA ARG A 643 -13.82 23.23 30.75
C ARG A 643 -12.42 23.28 31.34
N VAL A 644 -11.45 22.63 30.70
CA VAL A 644 -10.04 22.72 31.11
C VAL A 644 -9.52 24.13 30.87
N GLU A 645 -9.78 24.74 29.72
CA GLU A 645 -9.42 26.13 29.45
C GLU A 645 -10.07 27.10 30.46
N GLU A 646 -11.36 26.94 30.77
CA GLU A 646 -12.05 27.76 31.79
C GLU A 646 -11.44 27.60 33.19
N GLU A 647 -11.09 26.37 33.60
CA GLU A 647 -10.43 26.14 34.88
C GLU A 647 -9.00 26.69 34.90
N GLU A 648 -8.26 26.63 33.78
CA GLU A 648 -6.95 27.28 33.65
C GLU A 648 -7.06 28.81 33.79
N GLU A 649 -8.04 29.43 33.14
CA GLU A 649 -8.33 30.86 33.32
C GLU A 649 -8.72 31.20 34.76
N ARG A 650 -9.56 30.37 35.39
CA ARG A 650 -9.97 30.53 36.79
C ARG A 650 -8.79 30.40 37.76
N VAL A 651 -7.90 29.44 37.54
CA VAL A 651 -6.64 29.31 38.30
C VAL A 651 -5.79 30.56 38.12
N THR A 652 -5.70 31.09 36.91
CA THR A 652 -4.93 32.31 36.62
C THR A 652 -5.53 33.54 37.33
N GLN A 653 -6.87 33.67 37.35
CA GLN A 653 -7.58 34.71 38.10
C GLN A 653 -7.34 34.58 39.61
N LEU A 654 -7.50 33.38 40.17
CA LEU A 654 -7.25 33.11 41.59
C LEU A 654 -5.80 33.36 41.98
N GLN A 655 -4.84 33.04 41.12
CA GLN A 655 -3.43 33.39 41.34
C GLN A 655 -3.22 34.91 41.36
N GLY A 656 -3.91 35.65 40.49
CA GLY A 656 -3.92 37.12 40.48
C GLY A 656 -4.53 37.72 41.75
N GLU A 657 -5.67 37.20 42.21
CA GLU A 657 -6.31 37.59 43.47
C GLU A 657 -5.44 37.26 44.68
N ARG A 658 -4.85 36.07 44.72
CA ARG A 658 -3.88 35.68 45.76
C ARG A 658 -2.72 36.65 45.81
N LYS A 659 -2.20 37.08 44.65
CA LYS A 659 -1.10 38.06 44.60
C LYS A 659 -1.52 39.43 45.14
N LYS A 660 -2.75 39.89 44.83
CA LYS A 660 -3.31 41.13 45.41
C LYS A 660 -3.52 41.01 46.92
N MET A 661 -4.09 39.90 47.40
CA MET A 661 -4.25 39.67 48.83
C MET A 661 -2.91 39.59 49.54
N GLN A 662 -1.92 38.92 48.95
CA GLN A 662 -0.56 38.88 49.51
C GLN A 662 0.05 40.27 49.59
N GLN A 663 -0.17 41.11 48.57
CA GLN A 663 0.30 42.50 48.59
C GLN A 663 -0.41 43.31 49.68
N ASN A 664 -1.73 43.16 49.83
CA ASN A 664 -2.48 43.79 50.92
C ASN A 664 -2.01 43.32 52.32
N ILE A 665 -1.69 42.03 52.48
CA ILE A 665 -1.14 41.49 53.73
C ILE A 665 0.20 42.16 54.01
N ASN A 666 1.10 42.21 53.03
CA ASN A 666 2.40 42.87 53.20
C ASN A 666 2.26 44.37 53.52
N ASP A 667 1.31 45.08 52.89
CA ASP A 667 1.04 46.48 53.18
C ASP A 667 0.48 46.67 54.61
N LEU A 668 -0.38 45.77 55.07
CA LEU A 668 -0.91 45.77 56.44
C LEU A 668 0.17 45.40 57.47
N GLU A 669 1.06 44.46 57.15
CA GLU A 669 2.23 44.12 57.98
C GLU A 669 3.15 45.34 58.12
N GLN A 670 3.40 46.05 57.02
CA GLN A 670 4.19 47.29 57.06
C GLN A 670 3.52 48.39 57.88
N GLN A 671 2.20 48.58 57.74
CA GLN A 671 1.44 49.53 58.56
C GLN A 671 1.47 49.14 60.05
N LEU A 672 1.40 47.85 60.35
CA LEU A 672 1.49 47.34 61.72
C LEU A 672 2.87 47.64 62.32
N ASP A 673 3.96 47.39 61.58
CA ASP A 673 5.32 47.72 62.01
C ASP A 673 5.49 49.24 62.25
N GLU A 674 4.91 50.08 61.39
CA GLU A 674 4.93 51.54 61.55
C GLU A 674 4.16 52.00 62.80
N GLU A 675 2.97 51.43 63.04
CA GLU A 675 2.17 51.70 64.24
C GLU A 675 2.82 51.15 65.51
N GLU A 676 3.46 49.98 65.47
CA GLU A 676 4.24 49.44 66.59
C GLU A 676 5.44 50.35 66.91
N GLY A 677 6.11 50.88 65.88
CA GLY A 677 7.16 51.89 66.03
C GLY A 677 6.65 53.18 66.67
N ALA A 678 5.49 53.67 66.23
CA ALA A 678 4.84 54.84 66.81
C ALA A 678 4.43 54.60 68.27
N ARG A 679 3.88 53.42 68.58
CA ARG A 679 3.52 53.01 69.93
C ARG A 679 4.73 52.91 70.84
N GLN A 680 5.86 52.37 70.40
CA GLN A 680 7.10 52.37 71.18
C GLN A 680 7.56 53.78 71.51
N LYS A 681 7.46 54.72 70.55
CA LYS A 681 7.81 56.12 70.75
C LYS A 681 6.90 56.82 71.77
N LEU A 682 5.59 56.59 71.66
CA LEU A 682 4.60 57.06 72.64
C LEU A 682 4.81 56.46 74.03
N GLN A 683 5.22 55.19 74.13
CA GLN A 683 5.55 54.54 75.40
C GLN A 683 6.76 55.21 76.06
N LEU A 684 7.80 55.54 75.27
CA LEU A 684 8.95 56.31 75.73
C LEU A 684 8.55 57.71 76.22
N GLU A 685 7.69 58.42 75.48
CA GLU A 685 7.15 59.72 75.90
C GLU A 685 6.34 59.61 77.20
N LYS A 686 5.49 58.59 77.32
CA LYS A 686 4.71 58.30 78.53
C LYS A 686 5.60 58.15 79.77
N VAL A 687 6.63 57.30 79.69
CA VAL A 687 7.59 57.09 80.80
C VAL A 687 8.27 58.41 81.16
N THR A 688 8.61 59.23 80.16
CA THR A 688 9.23 60.54 80.37
C THR A 688 8.28 61.52 81.07
N THR A 689 6.98 61.50 80.74
CA THR A 689 5.95 62.31 81.42
C THR A 689 5.65 61.80 82.83
N GLU A 690 5.60 60.49 83.06
CA GLU A 690 5.41 59.90 84.40
C GLU A 690 6.55 60.30 85.34
N ALA A 691 7.79 60.34 84.84
CA ALA A 691 8.93 60.85 85.60
C ALA A 691 8.81 62.34 85.97
N LYS A 692 8.21 63.16 85.11
CA LYS A 692 7.91 64.58 85.42
C LYS A 692 6.79 64.73 86.45
N LEU A 693 5.77 63.87 86.37
CA LEU A 693 4.62 63.88 87.26
C LEU A 693 5.03 63.52 88.69
N LYS A 694 5.89 62.50 88.84
CA LYS A 694 6.46 62.10 90.13
C LYS A 694 7.26 63.23 90.80
N LYS A 695 7.95 64.05 90.01
CA LYS A 695 8.68 65.22 90.53
C LYS A 695 7.74 66.32 91.05
N ILE A 696 6.58 66.49 90.43
CA ILE A 696 5.55 67.44 90.88
C ILE A 696 4.83 66.91 92.14
N GLU A 697 4.63 65.60 92.27
CA GLU A 697 4.09 64.98 93.48
C GLU A 697 5.00 65.23 94.71
N ASP A 698 6.32 65.13 94.54
CA ASP A 698 7.29 65.45 95.60
C ASP A 698 7.22 66.93 96.02
N ASP A 699 7.01 67.86 95.06
CA ASP A 699 6.85 69.29 95.34
C ASP A 699 5.52 69.62 96.07
N VAL A 700 4.45 68.85 95.83
CA VAL A 700 3.16 68.99 96.53
C VAL A 700 3.26 68.53 97.99
N MET A 701 4.04 67.49 98.29
CA MET A 701 4.25 67.01 99.65
C MET A 701 4.93 68.07 100.54
N VAL A 702 5.84 68.87 99.99
CA VAL A 702 6.53 69.95 100.72
C VAL A 702 5.59 71.12 101.03
N LEU A 703 4.62 71.40 100.16
CA LEU A 703 3.61 72.45 100.36
C LEU A 703 2.53 72.05 101.38
N ASP A 704 2.20 70.76 101.49
CA ASP A 704 1.19 70.25 102.45
C ASP A 704 1.68 70.35 103.91
N ASP A 705 2.99 70.16 104.14
CA ASP A 705 3.59 70.23 105.48
C ASP A 705 3.68 71.69 106.01
N GLN A 706 3.73 72.68 105.10
CA GLN A 706 3.64 74.11 105.46
C GLN A 706 2.21 74.54 105.81
N ASN A 707 1.20 73.92 105.18
CA ASN A 707 -0.22 74.27 105.38
C ASN A 707 -0.77 73.76 106.73
N ASN A 708 -0.28 72.61 107.20
CA ASN A 708 -0.68 72.01 108.49
C ASN A 708 -0.26 72.82 109.73
N LYS A 709 0.76 73.69 109.63
CA LYS A 709 1.18 74.59 110.73
C LYS A 709 0.27 75.82 110.85
N LEU A 710 -0.23 76.37 109.74
CA LEU A 710 -1.12 77.54 109.73
C LEU A 710 -2.56 77.19 110.15
N ASN A 711 -3.02 75.96 109.88
CA ASN A 711 -4.36 75.50 110.27
C ASN A 711 -4.56 75.32 111.79
N LYS A 712 -3.48 75.21 112.59
CA LYS A 712 -3.59 75.05 114.06
C LYS A 712 -3.85 76.37 114.80
N GLU A 713 -3.47 77.52 114.25
CA GLU A 713 -3.69 78.84 114.88
C GLU A 713 -5.09 79.41 114.59
N LYS A 714 -5.69 79.06 113.45
CA LYS A 714 -7.06 79.49 113.08
C LYS A 714 -8.16 78.88 113.96
N LYS A 715 -7.94 77.65 114.44
CA LYS A 715 -8.92 76.86 115.18
C LYS A 715 -9.27 77.41 116.57
N LEU A 716 -8.36 78.19 117.20
CA LEU A 716 -8.54 78.74 118.55
C LEU A 716 -9.43 79.99 118.62
N LEU A 717 -9.78 80.60 117.49
CA LEU A 717 -10.61 81.82 117.44
C LEU A 717 -12.05 81.55 116.97
N GLU A 718 -12.31 80.46 116.25
CA GLU A 718 -13.67 80.08 115.81
C GLU A 718 -14.49 79.41 116.94
N ASP A 719 -13.82 78.81 117.94
CA ASP A 719 -14.43 78.17 119.13
C ASP A 719 -15.22 79.12 120.04
N ARG A 720 -15.15 80.43 119.83
CA ARG A 720 -15.87 81.45 120.65
C ARG A 720 -17.18 81.94 120.04
N ILE A 721 -17.51 81.54 118.81
CA ILE A 721 -18.70 82.02 118.07
C ILE A 721 -19.74 80.93 117.86
N SER A 722 -19.36 79.64 117.81
CA SER A 722 -20.35 78.56 117.60
C SER A 722 -21.16 78.20 118.84
N GLU A 723 -20.77 78.66 120.04
CA GLU A 723 -21.47 78.44 121.32
C GLU A 723 -22.91 79.00 121.33
N PHE A 724 -23.25 79.91 120.39
CA PHE A 724 -24.62 80.41 120.20
C PHE A 724 -25.44 79.72 119.11
N THR A 725 -24.85 78.86 118.26
CA THR A 725 -25.64 78.15 117.22
C THR A 725 -26.03 76.72 117.65
N THR A 726 -25.51 76.30 118.80
CA THR A 726 -25.85 75.09 119.56
C THR A 726 -27.32 75.02 120.03
N ASN A 727 -28.13 76.05 119.78
CA ASN A 727 -29.58 76.06 120.03
C ASN A 727 -30.44 75.56 118.85
N LEU A 728 -29.84 75.08 117.75
CA LEU A 728 -30.57 74.44 116.64
C LEU A 728 -29.99 73.06 116.31
N ALA A 729 -29.50 72.36 117.34
CA ALA A 729 -28.93 71.03 117.23
C ALA A 729 -29.96 69.91 117.13
N GLU A 730 -31.23 70.13 117.41
CA GLU A 730 -32.02 69.00 117.88
C GLU A 730 -33.39 68.88 117.21
N GLU A 731 -33.50 69.02 115.90
CA GLU A 731 -34.33 67.98 115.28
C GLU A 731 -34.07 67.60 113.82
N GLU A 732 -33.94 66.29 113.64
CA GLU A 732 -34.20 65.54 112.42
C GLU A 732 -33.07 65.41 111.37
N GLU A 733 -31.87 65.17 111.90
CA GLU A 733 -30.94 64.11 111.48
C GLU A 733 -31.20 63.36 110.15
N LYS A 734 -30.24 63.56 109.23
CA LYS A 734 -29.41 62.48 108.63
C LYS A 734 -30.03 61.08 108.44
N SER A 735 -31.01 60.94 107.56
CA SER A 735 -31.42 59.57 107.16
C SER A 735 -31.52 59.26 105.66
N LYS A 736 -31.45 60.22 104.71
CA LYS A 736 -31.59 59.89 103.27
C LYS A 736 -30.76 60.80 102.36
N SER A 737 -29.44 60.86 102.51
CA SER A 737 -28.50 59.95 101.85
C SER A 737 -28.82 59.68 100.36
N LEU A 738 -27.84 59.99 99.51
CA LEU A 738 -27.44 59.11 98.41
C LEU A 738 -28.49 58.70 97.35
N GLN A 739 -29.58 59.46 97.15
CA GLN A 739 -30.63 59.10 96.18
C GLN A 739 -30.68 59.94 94.89
N LYS A 740 -29.88 61.02 94.75
CA LYS A 740 -29.97 61.92 93.58
C LYS A 740 -28.90 61.75 92.49
N LEU A 741 -27.97 60.81 92.64
CA LEU A 741 -27.04 60.40 91.57
C LEU A 741 -27.54 59.16 90.79
N LYS A 742 -28.64 58.52 91.24
CA LYS A 742 -29.26 57.34 90.61
C LYS A 742 -29.99 57.69 89.29
N ASN A 743 -30.56 58.89 89.18
CA ASN A 743 -31.49 59.21 88.07
C ASN A 743 -30.80 59.64 86.76
N LYS A 744 -29.46 59.63 86.68
CA LYS A 744 -28.72 59.90 85.43
C LYS A 744 -28.24 58.63 84.72
N HIS A 745 -28.29 57.47 85.37
CA HIS A 745 -27.93 56.17 84.79
C HIS A 745 -29.12 55.34 84.27
N GLU A 746 -30.37 55.70 84.60
CA GLU A 746 -31.57 54.98 84.11
C GLU A 746 -31.96 55.33 82.66
N ALA A 747 -31.41 56.40 82.06
CA ALA A 747 -31.68 56.76 80.66
C ALA A 747 -30.74 56.08 79.62
N MET A 748 -29.66 55.42 80.06
CA MET A 748 -28.70 54.73 79.18
C MET A 748 -28.93 53.22 79.10
N ILE A 749 -29.81 52.68 79.95
CA ILE A 749 -30.19 51.26 79.97
C ILE A 749 -31.27 50.95 78.94
N THR A 750 -32.14 51.90 78.58
CA THR A 750 -33.25 51.68 77.63
C THR A 750 -32.82 51.60 76.15
N ASP A 751 -31.64 52.12 75.77
CA ASP A 751 -31.10 52.01 74.40
C ASP A 751 -30.32 50.68 74.17
N LEU A 752 -29.87 50.04 75.25
CA LEU A 752 -29.17 48.74 75.21
C LEU A 752 -30.13 47.54 75.21
N GLU A 753 -31.36 47.70 75.71
CA GLU A 753 -32.39 46.63 75.71
C GLU A 753 -33.00 46.37 74.32
N ASP A 754 -33.02 47.36 73.41
CA ASP A 754 -33.58 47.21 72.06
C ASP A 754 -32.58 46.65 71.01
N ARG A 755 -31.27 46.65 71.31
CA ARG A 755 -30.23 45.96 70.51
C ARG A 755 -30.13 44.48 70.86
N LEU A 756 -30.39 44.10 72.11
CA LEU A 756 -30.38 42.69 72.57
C LEU A 756 -31.53 41.86 71.95
N ARG A 757 -32.71 42.47 71.74
CA ARG A 757 -33.88 41.79 71.13
C ARG A 757 -33.75 41.50 69.62
N ARG A 758 -32.85 42.17 68.89
CA ARG A 758 -32.59 41.87 67.46
C ARG A 758 -31.54 40.76 67.30
N GLU A 759 -30.57 40.70 68.21
CA GLU A 759 -29.54 39.65 68.28
C GLU A 759 -30.13 38.27 68.66
N GLU A 760 -31.08 38.21 69.62
CA GLU A 760 -31.70 36.94 70.03
C GLU A 760 -32.56 36.28 68.94
N LYS A 761 -33.10 37.06 67.99
CA LYS A 761 -33.94 36.55 66.90
C LYS A 761 -33.13 35.99 65.73
N GLN A 762 -31.96 36.55 65.42
CA GLN A 762 -31.03 36.01 64.42
C GLN A 762 -30.28 34.77 64.92
N ARG A 763 -30.01 34.67 66.23
CA ARG A 763 -29.36 33.50 66.83
C ARG A 763 -30.24 32.23 66.77
N GLN A 764 -31.57 32.36 66.88
CA GLN A 764 -32.49 31.21 66.77
C GLN A 764 -32.69 30.69 65.32
N GLU A 765 -32.54 31.53 64.29
CA GLU A 765 -32.56 31.08 62.88
C GLU A 765 -31.24 30.41 62.47
N LEU A 766 -30.10 30.90 62.97
CA LEU A 766 -28.78 30.29 62.74
C LEU A 766 -28.63 28.92 63.43
N GLU A 767 -29.22 28.74 64.62
CA GLU A 767 -29.15 27.47 65.35
C GLU A 767 -30.09 26.38 64.78
N LYS A 768 -31.16 26.78 64.08
CA LYS A 768 -32.03 25.88 63.30
C LYS A 768 -31.38 25.42 62.00
N ASN A 769 -30.65 26.30 61.31
CA ASN A 769 -29.90 25.95 60.10
C ASN A 769 -28.64 25.13 60.41
N ARG A 770 -27.98 25.37 61.56
CA ARG A 770 -26.87 24.54 62.03
C ARG A 770 -27.28 23.09 62.28
N ARG A 771 -28.45 22.84 62.89
CA ARG A 771 -28.98 21.48 63.11
C ARG A 771 -29.46 20.77 61.84
N LYS A 772 -29.86 21.51 60.80
CA LYS A 772 -30.15 20.93 59.47
C LYS A 772 -28.87 20.53 58.73
N LEU A 773 -27.87 21.40 58.74
CA LEU A 773 -26.57 21.16 58.11
C LEU A 773 -25.74 20.09 58.84
N GLU A 774 -25.87 19.96 60.16
CA GLU A 774 -25.27 18.85 60.93
C GLU A 774 -25.95 17.50 60.62
N GLY A 775 -27.25 17.47 60.31
CA GLY A 775 -27.98 16.27 59.88
C GLY A 775 -27.64 15.84 58.44
N ASP A 776 -27.60 16.79 57.50
CA ASP A 776 -27.17 16.53 56.11
C ASP A 776 -25.69 16.11 56.05
N SER A 777 -24.85 16.61 56.96
CA SER A 777 -23.44 16.21 57.07
C SER A 777 -23.28 14.80 57.64
N THR A 778 -24.16 14.32 58.53
CA THR A 778 -24.15 12.93 59.01
C THR A 778 -24.71 11.97 57.96
N ASP A 779 -25.77 12.35 57.23
CA ASP A 779 -26.33 11.52 56.15
C ASP A 779 -25.35 11.40 54.97
N LEU A 780 -24.60 12.46 54.66
CA LEU A 780 -23.51 12.41 53.68
C LEU A 780 -22.29 11.62 54.21
N HIS A 781 -22.01 11.64 55.51
CA HIS A 781 -20.96 10.80 56.09
C HIS A 781 -21.32 9.32 56.05
N ASP A 782 -22.58 8.97 56.31
CA ASP A 782 -23.09 7.60 56.24
C ASP A 782 -23.20 7.11 54.79
N GLN A 783 -23.59 7.97 53.82
CA GLN A 783 -23.52 7.65 52.38
C GLN A 783 -22.08 7.49 51.88
N ILE A 784 -21.13 8.29 52.39
CA ILE A 784 -19.71 8.13 52.07
C ILE A 784 -19.14 6.85 52.70
N ALA A 785 -19.55 6.48 53.91
CA ALA A 785 -19.16 5.22 54.54
C ALA A 785 -19.77 4.00 53.83
N GLU A 786 -21.01 4.10 53.36
CA GLU A 786 -21.69 3.05 52.58
C GLU A 786 -21.09 2.92 51.16
N LEU A 787 -20.74 4.04 50.51
CA LEU A 787 -19.99 4.04 49.24
C LEU A 787 -18.55 3.56 49.42
N GLN A 788 -17.88 3.85 50.54
CA GLN A 788 -16.54 3.31 50.85
C GLN A 788 -16.60 1.81 51.15
N SER A 789 -17.68 1.33 51.79
CA SER A 789 -17.94 -0.10 51.98
C SER A 789 -18.24 -0.80 50.64
N GLN A 790 -19.05 -0.20 49.76
CA GLN A 790 -19.31 -0.71 48.41
C GLN A 790 -18.06 -0.66 47.53
N ILE A 791 -17.19 0.34 47.66
CA ILE A 791 -15.89 0.41 46.98
C ILE A 791 -14.94 -0.66 47.52
N ALA A 792 -14.95 -0.95 48.83
CA ALA A 792 -14.17 -2.03 49.42
C ALA A 792 -14.69 -3.41 48.98
N GLU A 793 -16.01 -3.59 48.88
CA GLU A 793 -16.65 -4.82 48.41
C GLU A 793 -16.47 -5.01 46.90
N LEU A 794 -16.55 -3.94 46.09
CA LEU A 794 -16.22 -3.96 44.66
C LEU A 794 -14.73 -4.15 44.41
N ARG A 795 -13.84 -3.60 45.25
CA ARG A 795 -12.39 -3.89 45.18
C ARG A 795 -12.07 -5.32 45.60
N ALA A 796 -12.80 -5.88 46.56
CA ALA A 796 -12.68 -7.30 46.92
C ALA A 796 -13.25 -8.22 45.83
N GLN A 797 -14.34 -7.83 45.17
CA GLN A 797 -14.88 -8.55 44.00
C GLN A 797 -13.97 -8.41 42.78
N LEU A 798 -13.35 -7.24 42.57
CA LEU A 798 -12.37 -7.01 41.52
C LEU A 798 -11.10 -7.84 41.78
N ALA A 799 -10.59 -7.86 43.01
CA ALA A 799 -9.45 -8.71 43.39
C ALA A 799 -9.77 -10.19 43.23
N LYS A 800 -11.00 -10.63 43.59
CA LYS A 800 -11.46 -12.01 43.39
C LYS A 800 -11.66 -12.34 41.91
N LYS A 801 -12.09 -11.37 41.09
CA LYS A 801 -12.20 -11.49 39.63
C LYS A 801 -10.84 -11.47 38.94
N GLU A 802 -9.87 -10.72 39.46
CA GLU A 802 -8.47 -10.72 39.02
C GLU A 802 -7.78 -12.02 39.39
N GLU A 803 -8.09 -12.60 40.56
CA GLU A 803 -7.62 -13.92 40.98
C GLU A 803 -8.30 -15.04 40.16
N GLU A 804 -9.59 -14.93 39.84
CA GLU A 804 -10.29 -15.81 38.90
C GLU A 804 -9.76 -15.65 37.45
N LEU A 805 -9.36 -14.44 37.04
CA LEU A 805 -8.77 -14.17 35.73
C LEU A 805 -7.34 -14.70 35.65
N LEU A 806 -6.53 -14.56 36.71
CA LEU A 806 -5.21 -15.16 36.83
C LEU A 806 -5.30 -16.69 36.92
N ALA A 807 -6.29 -17.25 37.62
CA ALA A 807 -6.55 -18.68 37.64
C ALA A 807 -7.10 -19.20 36.30
N ALA A 808 -7.88 -18.40 35.57
CA ALA A 808 -8.35 -18.72 34.22
C ALA A 808 -7.22 -18.62 33.19
N LEU A 809 -6.32 -17.65 33.33
CA LEU A 809 -5.11 -17.52 32.50
C LEU A 809 -4.13 -18.66 32.80
N ALA A 810 -3.95 -19.04 34.07
CA ALA A 810 -3.18 -20.23 34.45
C ALA A 810 -3.84 -21.52 33.94
N ARG A 811 -5.17 -21.63 33.95
CA ARG A 811 -5.90 -22.74 33.31
C ARG A 811 -5.80 -22.73 31.80
N ILE A 812 -5.75 -21.56 31.16
CA ILE A 812 -5.53 -21.45 29.71
C ILE A 812 -4.10 -21.83 29.37
N GLU A 813 -3.11 -21.49 30.20
CA GLU A 813 -1.73 -21.94 30.05
C GLU A 813 -1.60 -23.44 30.32
N GLU A 814 -2.32 -23.99 31.30
CA GLU A 814 -2.36 -25.42 31.60
C GLU A 814 -3.12 -26.21 30.52
N GLU A 815 -4.22 -25.68 29.97
CA GLU A 815 -4.94 -26.23 28.81
C GLU A 815 -4.12 -26.06 27.52
N ALA A 816 -3.36 -24.98 27.36
CA ALA A 816 -2.43 -24.82 26.24
C ALA A 816 -1.24 -25.79 26.36
N ALA A 817 -0.75 -26.03 27.57
CA ALA A 817 0.27 -27.04 27.86
C ALA A 817 -0.28 -28.46 27.66
N GLN A 818 -1.50 -28.76 28.11
CA GLN A 818 -2.18 -30.04 27.88
C GLN A 818 -2.56 -30.23 26.40
N LYS A 819 -2.95 -29.18 25.69
CA LYS A 819 -3.19 -29.19 24.23
C LYS A 819 -1.90 -29.41 23.47
N ASN A 820 -0.79 -28.80 23.89
CA ASN A 820 0.53 -29.06 23.30
C ASN A 820 1.02 -30.48 23.63
N LEU A 821 0.79 -30.98 24.84
CA LEU A 821 1.10 -32.35 25.24
C LEU A 821 0.21 -33.36 24.48
N ALA A 822 -1.07 -33.06 24.29
CA ALA A 822 -2.02 -33.85 23.52
C ALA A 822 -1.72 -33.78 22.01
N GLN A 823 -1.26 -32.64 21.48
CA GLN A 823 -0.76 -32.54 20.10
C GLN A 823 0.57 -33.29 19.91
N LYS A 824 1.42 -33.34 20.94
CA LYS A 824 2.61 -34.21 20.94
C LYS A 824 2.21 -35.68 20.98
N LYS A 825 1.21 -36.05 21.78
CA LYS A 825 0.69 -37.40 21.92
C LYS A 825 -0.14 -37.85 20.71
N ILE A 826 -0.82 -36.91 20.04
CA ILE A 826 -1.46 -37.11 18.73
C ILE A 826 -0.37 -37.34 17.68
N ARG A 827 0.70 -36.56 17.65
CA ARG A 827 1.83 -36.82 16.73
C ARG A 827 2.54 -38.15 17.02
N GLU A 828 2.69 -38.54 18.28
CA GLU A 828 3.23 -39.86 18.67
C GLU A 828 2.26 -40.99 18.34
N LEU A 829 0.95 -40.81 18.50
CA LEU A 829 -0.07 -41.78 18.13
C LEU A 829 -0.32 -41.84 16.62
N GLU A 830 -0.12 -40.74 15.88
CA GLU A 830 -0.11 -40.67 14.41
C GLU A 830 1.16 -41.33 13.86
N ALA A 831 2.30 -41.18 14.54
CA ALA A 831 3.52 -41.94 14.24
C ALA A 831 3.33 -43.43 14.54
N GLN A 832 2.73 -43.80 15.68
CA GLN A 832 2.39 -45.20 16.01
C GLN A 832 1.28 -45.77 15.11
N LEU A 833 0.31 -44.97 14.65
CA LEU A 833 -0.68 -45.38 13.66
C LEU A 833 -0.04 -45.55 12.29
N SER A 834 0.94 -44.72 11.93
CA SER A 834 1.75 -44.89 10.72
C SER A 834 2.61 -46.16 10.81
N GLU A 835 3.22 -46.43 11.97
CA GLU A 835 4.00 -47.65 12.23
C GLU A 835 3.08 -48.90 12.25
N LEU A 836 1.90 -48.82 12.87
CA LEU A 836 0.89 -49.89 12.88
C LEU A 836 0.19 -50.05 11.51
N GLN A 837 0.09 -49.00 10.69
CA GLN A 837 -0.37 -49.09 9.30
C GLN A 837 0.72 -49.71 8.41
N GLU A 838 1.99 -49.38 8.61
CA GLU A 838 3.11 -50.08 7.97
C GLU A 838 3.17 -51.54 8.41
N ASP A 839 2.97 -51.84 9.70
CA ASP A 839 2.91 -53.22 10.21
C ASP A 839 1.66 -53.97 9.74
N LEU A 840 0.49 -53.31 9.60
CA LEU A 840 -0.72 -53.90 9.04
C LEU A 840 -0.60 -54.09 7.51
N GLU A 841 0.12 -53.22 6.81
CA GLU A 841 0.45 -53.39 5.39
C GLU A 841 1.51 -54.48 5.18
N LEU A 842 2.49 -54.60 6.09
CA LEU A 842 3.46 -55.70 6.14
C LEU A 842 2.80 -57.03 6.52
N GLU A 843 1.82 -57.05 7.44
CA GLU A 843 1.04 -58.23 7.80
C GLU A 843 0.05 -58.60 6.70
N ARG A 844 -0.59 -57.63 6.04
CA ARG A 844 -1.39 -57.86 4.82
C ARG A 844 -0.53 -58.36 3.66
N ALA A 845 0.70 -57.86 3.49
CA ALA A 845 1.66 -58.32 2.50
C ALA A 845 2.18 -59.73 2.83
N ALA A 846 2.44 -60.03 4.10
CA ALA A 846 2.83 -61.35 4.60
C ALA A 846 1.66 -62.35 4.49
N ARG A 847 0.43 -61.92 4.73
CA ARG A 847 -0.80 -62.72 4.62
C ARG A 847 -1.20 -62.96 3.17
N THR A 848 -1.00 -62.00 2.27
CA THR A 848 -1.11 -62.25 0.82
C THR A 848 0.03 -63.14 0.31
N LYS A 849 1.25 -63.05 0.86
CA LYS A 849 2.33 -64.01 0.58
C LYS A 849 1.99 -65.41 1.10
N ALA A 850 1.41 -65.52 2.30
CA ALA A 850 1.00 -66.78 2.91
C ALA A 850 -0.24 -67.39 2.24
N GLU A 851 -1.21 -66.59 1.79
CA GLU A 851 -2.36 -67.05 0.99
C GLU A 851 -1.96 -67.42 -0.43
N LYS A 852 -0.94 -66.77 -1.01
CA LYS A 852 -0.35 -67.18 -2.28
C LYS A 852 0.42 -68.50 -2.15
N HIS A 853 1.20 -68.67 -1.07
CA HIS A 853 1.79 -69.98 -0.72
C HIS A 853 0.73 -71.05 -0.41
N ARG A 854 -0.39 -70.71 0.24
CA ARG A 854 -1.49 -71.65 0.50
C ARG A 854 -2.28 -72.01 -0.76
N ARG A 855 -2.41 -71.09 -1.72
CA ARG A 855 -2.97 -71.37 -3.06
C ARG A 855 -2.03 -72.21 -3.92
N ASP A 856 -0.72 -72.03 -3.79
CA ASP A 856 0.28 -72.82 -4.52
C ASP A 856 0.46 -74.23 -3.90
N LEU A 857 0.34 -74.38 -2.57
CA LEU A 857 0.31 -75.68 -1.87
C LEU A 857 -1.06 -76.40 -1.96
N GLY A 858 -2.15 -75.67 -2.25
CA GLY A 858 -3.50 -76.22 -2.43
C GLY A 858 -3.78 -76.80 -3.82
N ARG A 859 -2.83 -76.69 -4.77
CA ARG A 859 -2.95 -77.23 -6.14
C ARG A 859 -2.16 -78.52 -6.40
N SER A 860 -1.56 -79.17 -5.39
CA SER A 860 -0.84 -80.43 -5.59
C SER A 860 -1.34 -81.66 -4.82
N TRP A 861 -2.44 -81.59 -4.07
CA TRP A 861 -2.97 -82.79 -3.38
C TRP A 861 -4.49 -82.75 -3.25
N ARG A 862 -5.18 -83.14 -4.32
CA ARG A 862 -6.19 -84.21 -4.30
C ARG A 862 -6.25 -84.80 -5.73
N PRO A 863 -6.31 -86.13 -5.88
CA PRO A 863 -6.38 -86.80 -7.18
C PRO A 863 -7.54 -86.32 -8.05
#